data_AF-A0A4Y4M4L3-F1
#
_entry.id   AF-A0A4Y4M4L3-F1
#
_cell.length_a   1.000
_cell.length_b   1.000
_cell.length_c   1.000
_cell.angle_alpha   90.00
_cell.angle_beta   90.00
_cell.angle_gamma   90.00
#
_symmetry.space_group_name_H-M   'P 1'
#
loop_
_entity.id
_entity.type
_entity.pdbx_description
1 polymer ?
#
loop_
_entity_poly.entity_id
_entity_poly.type
_entity_poly.pdbx_seq_one_letter_code
_entity_poly.pdbx_strand_id
1 'polypeptide(L)'
;MKKTDTFSHYREGKSQMQRFLAELDPGNLELHDFDLFDWLLFANNFAQRVNYFEKDDNTTPKGNWGNFFLGDDTNAIPRRESVEYKSMKKQVTDLMSQFEQDSNLTPHLTLFVCFLKLLDFSKKAFNNLTKRHLDFYYNEILQIQKNEAKADKAYVIFELAKKALQERIPGGTLLDGGKDANGKKRVYKTGEELIANQAKVVQIKSFLNDVEKRELKMAPVANSADGLGDTLPEESSYWWPFGYNSDETVSEKSAYKKLPTAKLGFSIASSLFDLKEGERTVTLRIDFDKNSTQKLQNISKADIANNIKVLCSGEKEWLSGIVLKCTNNEEDQLELSFTLSKDFPAVVQYNQEVLSETFQTSYPVVRLMIEGKKYYDIYEALSEKLVKNIAVTVDVKGIKSVQIENDNNTLNSEKPYYPFTAQPVKGSNFYIKCPEMFSKKWKEADITINWKNTPNSIQELYSGYVIKPNQNISLKEFEASENPSVVRGDDYFKADTALLEKEVWYNKAQDIDLFKKVDGVYKTRFSVNNLSNESGTSEAIRLTLKQSALQDVYPKLYTLALSSNPTAKKLIPNEPYIPFAEDIELNYRASESIYSYLNEESIGEASKNNGVQLYHEDAFGQYEKETDTRSIVPVHKGGGELYIGLEATPETTVSLLIQMLEGSENPLVETFGEKEFIEWHILSDNTWRSLSNHMLKNETRKFLESGIVKFKISKDISNSHTMLPDGLIWIRAQSQRSYDAVCKIQGIYTQAVLATFQNQDNDLDHLNNGLKAKTISKLITRVPQVKSVSQPYNSFDGKYKEADVEFYRRVSERLRHKHRAITQWDYEQLVLQEFPEVFKVKCLNHTSESSYMAPGHVTLMVVPNIKNKNAFDIYQPRVSRASLNKIQNYVNELNTMHVKAQVVNPNYKEAKVDTKVKFFQQYDETFYIKQLDEDIKKYISPWAFTDSKDIDFNVELNINHLINYLEQLYYVDYIDEVKILVNDVIQRKSLIEVDPKSILVSAKQHKITITEQVCI
;
A
#
# COMPACT_ATOMS: atom_id res chain seq x y z
N MET A 1 28.82 9.66 42.80
CA MET A 1 28.15 9.02 43.95
C MET A 1 28.18 7.52 43.75
N LYS A 2 28.51 6.76 44.80
CA LYS A 2 28.56 5.29 44.79
C LYS A 2 27.23 4.72 44.26
N LYS A 3 27.32 3.77 43.32
CA LYS A 3 26.25 2.83 42.97
C LYS A 3 25.90 2.03 44.23
N THR A 4 25.01 2.55 45.06
CA THR A 4 24.26 1.76 46.04
C THR A 4 22.84 1.69 45.51
N ASP A 5 22.65 0.82 44.53
CA ASP A 5 21.34 0.30 44.17
C ASP A 5 21.20 -1.05 44.89
N THR A 6 21.11 -0.99 46.22
CA THR A 6 21.01 -2.15 47.12
C THR A 6 19.62 -2.82 47.09
N PHE A 7 18.83 -2.62 46.04
CA PHE A 7 17.56 -3.33 45.80
C PHE A 7 17.40 -3.86 44.36
N SER A 8 18.51 -4.15 43.68
CA SER A 8 18.55 -5.04 42.51
C SER A 8 18.54 -6.51 42.94
N HIS A 9 17.59 -6.90 43.80
CA HIS A 9 17.27 -8.31 43.92
C HIS A 9 16.43 -8.70 42.70
N TYR A 10 16.74 -9.84 42.09
CA TYR A 10 15.87 -10.53 41.14
C TYR A 10 14.44 -10.50 41.67
N ARG A 11 13.60 -9.61 41.12
CA ARG A 11 12.19 -9.54 41.52
C ARG A 11 11.43 -10.56 40.68
N GLU A 12 10.97 -11.60 41.35
CA GLU A 12 10.14 -12.65 40.79
C GLU A 12 8.72 -12.13 40.49
N GLY A 13 8.02 -12.83 39.59
CA GLY A 13 6.63 -12.51 39.22
C GLY A 13 6.46 -11.52 38.06
N LYS A 14 7.51 -11.27 37.26
CA LYS A 14 7.41 -10.35 36.11
C LYS A 14 6.79 -10.97 34.87
N SER A 15 6.72 -12.30 34.81
CA SER A 15 6.07 -13.05 33.72
C SER A 15 4.87 -13.84 34.21
N GLN A 16 3.97 -14.21 33.30
CA GLN A 16 2.82 -15.08 33.61
C GLN A 16 3.24 -16.41 34.26
N MET A 17 4.38 -16.97 33.87
CA MET A 17 4.90 -18.23 34.44
C MET A 17 5.40 -18.00 35.88
N GLN A 18 6.12 -16.91 36.13
CA GLN A 18 6.67 -16.58 37.45
C GLN A 18 5.61 -16.20 38.49
N ARG A 19 4.36 -15.99 38.07
CA ARG A 19 3.24 -15.78 39.00
C ARG A 19 2.79 -17.06 39.71
N PHE A 20 3.16 -18.23 39.19
CA PHE A 20 2.87 -19.53 39.81
C PHE A 20 4.00 -19.92 40.77
N LEU A 21 3.95 -19.37 41.99
CA LEU A 21 4.87 -19.74 43.07
C LEU A 21 4.41 -21.07 43.70
N ALA A 22 5.33 -22.01 43.90
CA ALA A 22 5.02 -23.30 44.55
C ALA A 22 4.54 -23.10 45.99
N GLU A 23 4.98 -22.03 46.65
CA GLU A 23 4.59 -21.62 48.01
C GLU A 23 3.12 -21.21 48.13
N LEU A 24 2.45 -20.91 47.01
CA LEU A 24 1.01 -20.61 46.99
C LEU A 24 0.15 -21.87 46.88
N ASP A 25 0.74 -23.03 46.60
CA ASP A 25 0.03 -24.31 46.68
C ASP A 25 -0.20 -24.66 48.16
N PRO A 26 -1.47 -24.82 48.60
CA PRO A 26 -1.77 -25.24 49.96
C PRO A 26 -1.11 -26.56 50.38
N GLY A 27 -0.75 -27.42 49.42
CA GLY A 27 -0.05 -28.67 49.65
C GLY A 27 1.45 -28.52 49.94
N ASN A 28 2.06 -27.35 49.69
CA ASN A 28 3.50 -27.15 49.90
C ASN A 28 3.87 -27.05 51.39
N LEU A 29 2.92 -26.67 52.26
CA LEU A 29 3.12 -26.66 53.71
C LEU A 29 2.46 -27.88 54.35
N GLU A 30 3.26 -28.87 54.75
CA GLU A 30 2.81 -29.97 55.59
C GLU A 30 2.86 -29.56 57.08
N LEU A 31 1.72 -29.67 57.79
CA LEU A 31 1.69 -29.44 59.24
C LEU A 31 2.43 -30.54 60.02
N HIS A 32 2.51 -31.72 59.43
CA HIS A 32 3.24 -32.86 59.94
C HIS A 32 3.97 -33.54 58.78
N ASP A 33 5.31 -33.55 58.83
CA ASP A 33 6.16 -34.01 57.73
C ASP A 33 6.87 -35.34 58.01
N PHE A 34 6.63 -35.98 59.18
CA PHE A 34 7.32 -37.24 59.52
C PHE A 34 6.99 -38.32 58.51
N ASP A 35 8.02 -38.94 57.97
CA ASP A 35 7.89 -40.15 57.16
C ASP A 35 8.15 -41.40 58.00
N LEU A 36 8.15 -42.57 57.33
CA LEU A 36 8.36 -43.85 57.99
C LEU A 36 9.68 -43.90 58.77
N PHE A 37 10.75 -43.32 58.21
CA PHE A 37 12.06 -43.30 58.86
C PHE A 37 12.05 -42.41 60.10
N ASP A 38 11.46 -41.22 60.01
CA ASP A 38 11.33 -40.31 61.16
C ASP A 38 10.57 -40.97 62.32
N TRP A 39 9.49 -41.69 62.02
CA TRP A 39 8.74 -42.44 63.03
C TRP A 39 9.51 -43.59 63.65
N LEU A 40 10.28 -44.34 62.85
CA LEU A 40 11.13 -45.42 63.34
C LEU A 40 12.27 -44.87 64.22
N LEU A 41 12.89 -43.77 63.80
CA LEU A 41 13.93 -43.10 64.57
C LEU A 41 13.38 -42.57 65.89
N PHE A 42 12.21 -41.91 65.86
CA PHE A 42 11.52 -41.46 67.07
C PHE A 42 11.20 -42.63 68.00
N ALA A 43 10.64 -43.72 67.47
CA ALA A 43 10.28 -44.90 68.25
C ALA A 43 11.50 -45.58 68.87
N ASN A 44 12.62 -45.68 68.13
CA ASN A 44 13.89 -46.23 68.63
C ASN A 44 14.42 -45.42 69.83
N ASN A 45 14.44 -44.10 69.71
CA ASN A 45 14.88 -43.21 70.79
C ASN A 45 13.93 -43.25 71.99
N PHE A 46 12.62 -43.33 71.77
CA PHE A 46 11.65 -43.48 72.85
C PHE A 46 11.82 -44.82 73.57
N ALA A 47 12.03 -45.90 72.81
CA ALA A 47 12.15 -47.26 73.33
C ALA A 47 13.39 -47.44 74.22
N GLN A 48 14.47 -46.69 74.01
CA GLN A 48 15.64 -46.65 74.92
C GLN A 48 15.28 -46.26 76.36
N ARG A 49 14.17 -45.52 76.56
CA ARG A 49 13.69 -45.10 77.89
C ARG A 49 12.69 -46.07 78.50
N VAL A 50 12.25 -47.07 77.73
CA VAL A 50 11.30 -48.08 78.19
C VAL A 50 12.09 -49.29 78.62
N ASN A 51 12.02 -49.63 79.91
CA ASN A 51 12.68 -50.82 80.43
C ASN A 51 11.83 -52.07 80.20
N TYR A 52 12.47 -53.22 80.02
CA TYR A 52 11.82 -54.52 80.13
C TYR A 52 12.33 -55.29 81.35
N PHE A 53 11.47 -56.15 81.87
CA PHE A 53 11.65 -56.87 83.12
C PHE A 53 11.52 -58.37 82.87
N GLU A 54 12.15 -59.17 83.74
CA GLU A 54 11.99 -60.63 83.69
C GLU A 54 10.61 -61.03 84.22
N LYS A 55 10.16 -62.23 83.84
CA LYS A 55 8.85 -62.73 84.27
C LYS A 55 8.73 -62.84 85.80
N ASP A 56 9.85 -63.10 86.46
CA ASP A 56 9.92 -63.40 87.90
C ASP A 56 10.50 -62.23 88.73
N ASP A 57 10.92 -61.10 88.11
CA ASP A 57 11.41 -59.89 88.78
C ASP A 57 10.93 -58.62 88.06
N ASN A 58 9.96 -57.92 88.67
CA ASN A 58 9.42 -56.66 88.19
C ASN A 58 10.03 -55.41 88.85
N THR A 59 11.06 -55.59 89.68
CA THR A 59 11.73 -54.51 90.43
C THR A 59 13.06 -54.11 89.80
N THR A 60 13.76 -55.05 89.16
CA THR A 60 15.03 -54.78 88.47
C THR A 60 14.86 -54.87 86.96
N PRO A 61 15.09 -53.78 86.21
CA PRO A 61 15.01 -53.83 84.75
C PRO A 61 16.17 -54.66 84.18
N LYS A 62 15.86 -55.61 83.28
CA LYS A 62 16.87 -56.44 82.59
C LYS A 62 17.54 -55.70 81.44
N GLY A 63 16.86 -54.73 80.85
CA GLY A 63 17.37 -53.88 79.78
C GLY A 63 16.32 -52.87 79.33
N ASN A 64 16.54 -52.24 78.18
CA ASN A 64 15.58 -51.34 77.54
C ASN A 64 15.18 -51.82 76.15
N TRP A 65 14.09 -51.27 75.63
CA TRP A 65 13.59 -51.58 74.29
C TRP A 65 14.33 -50.83 73.17
N GLY A 66 15.48 -50.19 73.43
CA GLY A 66 16.20 -49.36 72.47
C GLY A 66 16.66 -50.09 71.20
N ASN A 67 16.94 -51.39 71.29
CA ASN A 67 17.38 -52.19 70.12
C ASN A 67 16.23 -52.77 69.31
N PHE A 68 14.99 -52.39 69.65
CA PHE A 68 13.80 -52.97 69.07
C PHE A 68 13.55 -52.54 67.62
N PHE A 69 14.14 -51.43 67.15
CA PHE A 69 13.87 -50.89 65.81
C PHE A 69 15.10 -50.64 64.92
N LEU A 70 16.20 -50.05 65.41
CA LEU A 70 17.35 -49.60 64.57
C LEU A 70 18.76 -50.04 65.06
N GLY A 71 18.87 -50.99 66.00
CA GLY A 71 20.17 -51.50 66.50
C GLY A 71 20.89 -50.56 67.48
N ASP A 72 22.02 -51.04 68.04
CA ASP A 72 22.69 -50.52 69.25
C ASP A 72 23.40 -49.14 69.14
N ASP A 73 23.48 -48.53 67.95
CA ASP A 73 24.64 -47.65 67.67
C ASP A 73 24.37 -46.13 67.56
N THR A 74 23.23 -45.60 68.00
CA THR A 74 23.01 -44.13 67.94
C THR A 74 22.34 -43.55 69.17
N ASN A 75 23.14 -43.01 70.09
CA ASN A 75 22.66 -42.18 71.22
C ASN A 75 22.44 -40.70 70.83
N ALA A 76 22.73 -40.30 69.59
CA ALA A 76 22.53 -38.95 69.09
C ALA A 76 21.55 -38.94 67.92
N ILE A 77 20.46 -38.17 68.05
CA ILE A 77 19.51 -37.91 66.96
C ILE A 77 20.21 -36.99 65.94
N PRO A 78 20.52 -37.46 64.72
CA PRO A 78 21.17 -36.62 63.72
C PRO A 78 20.22 -35.50 63.26
N ARG A 79 20.77 -34.33 62.92
CA ARG A 79 19.96 -33.25 62.31
C ARG A 79 19.49 -33.70 60.92
N ARG A 80 18.25 -33.38 60.54
CA ARG A 80 17.68 -33.76 59.23
C ARG A 80 18.53 -33.33 58.02
N GLU A 81 19.27 -32.24 58.15
CA GLU A 81 20.15 -31.68 57.11
C GLU A 81 21.46 -32.47 56.94
N SER A 82 21.83 -33.28 57.92
CA SER A 82 23.12 -33.98 57.99
C SER A 82 23.22 -35.13 57.00
N VAL A 83 24.46 -35.46 56.60
CA VAL A 83 24.73 -36.59 55.68
C VAL A 83 24.38 -37.90 56.37
N GLU A 84 24.59 -37.98 57.68
CA GLU A 84 24.28 -39.12 58.55
C GLU A 84 22.78 -39.42 58.51
N TYR A 85 21.92 -38.41 58.71
CA TYR A 85 20.46 -38.58 58.62
C TYR A 85 20.04 -39.09 57.23
N LYS A 86 20.56 -38.49 56.16
CA LYS A 86 20.23 -38.90 54.78
C LYS A 86 20.69 -40.33 54.47
N SER A 87 21.86 -40.73 54.97
CA SER A 87 22.39 -42.08 54.83
C SER A 87 21.53 -43.10 55.59
N MET A 88 21.21 -42.83 56.86
CA MET A 88 20.35 -43.71 57.67
C MET A 88 18.95 -43.84 57.07
N LYS A 89 18.36 -42.72 56.63
CA LYS A 89 17.06 -42.71 55.94
C LYS A 89 17.08 -43.58 54.70
N LYS A 90 18.14 -43.49 53.89
CA LYS A 90 18.31 -44.32 52.70
C LYS A 90 18.45 -45.80 53.06
N GLN A 91 19.28 -46.14 54.05
CA GLN A 91 19.46 -47.53 54.51
C GLN A 91 18.14 -48.14 54.98
N VAL A 92 17.35 -47.42 55.79
CA VAL A 92 16.05 -47.90 56.25
C VAL A 92 15.06 -48.02 55.08
N THR A 93 15.08 -47.09 54.14
CA THR A 93 14.23 -47.15 52.93
C THR A 93 14.57 -48.36 52.05
N ASP A 94 15.85 -48.62 51.83
CA ASP A 94 16.34 -49.76 51.04
C ASP A 94 16.01 -51.09 51.74
N LEU A 95 16.20 -51.16 53.07
CA LEU A 95 15.88 -52.31 53.89
C LEU A 95 14.37 -52.62 53.90
N MET A 96 13.52 -51.59 54.05
CA MET A 96 12.07 -51.75 53.98
C MET A 96 11.61 -52.23 52.59
N SER A 97 12.22 -51.70 51.52
CA SER A 97 11.92 -52.13 50.14
C SER A 97 12.32 -53.59 49.90
N GLN A 98 13.46 -54.01 50.45
CA GLN A 98 13.93 -55.39 50.38
C GLN A 98 13.00 -56.33 51.17
N PHE A 99 12.54 -55.94 52.36
CA PHE A 99 11.61 -56.75 53.15
C PHE A 99 10.22 -56.86 52.52
N GLU A 100 9.75 -55.83 51.79
CA GLU A 100 8.51 -55.92 51.01
C GLU A 100 8.63 -56.95 49.87
N GLN A 101 9.81 -57.13 49.28
CA GLN A 101 10.06 -58.14 48.24
C GLN A 101 10.23 -59.54 48.83
N ASP A 102 11.02 -59.67 49.90
CA ASP A 102 11.41 -60.98 50.47
C ASP A 102 10.36 -61.55 51.45
N SER A 103 9.34 -60.76 51.84
CA SER A 103 8.29 -61.14 52.81
C SER A 103 8.82 -61.67 54.16
N ASN A 104 10.02 -61.24 54.55
CA ASN A 104 10.78 -61.80 55.69
C ASN A 104 10.87 -60.84 56.89
N LEU A 105 9.92 -59.91 57.01
CA LEU A 105 9.89 -58.98 58.14
C LEU A 105 9.42 -59.71 59.40
N THR A 106 10.06 -59.46 60.54
CA THR A 106 9.64 -60.06 61.82
C THR A 106 8.20 -59.64 62.17
N PRO A 107 7.39 -60.50 62.83
CA PRO A 107 5.99 -60.17 63.12
C PRO A 107 5.79 -58.87 63.89
N HIS A 108 6.71 -58.53 64.80
CA HIS A 108 6.64 -57.31 65.60
C HIS A 108 6.92 -56.04 64.77
N LEU A 109 7.94 -56.05 63.90
CA LEU A 109 8.21 -54.94 62.99
C LEU A 109 7.10 -54.82 61.94
N THR A 110 6.55 -55.94 61.47
CA THR A 110 5.40 -55.95 60.55
C THR A 110 4.21 -55.24 61.18
N LEU A 111 3.86 -55.58 62.42
CA LEU A 111 2.77 -54.94 63.14
C LEU A 111 3.00 -53.42 63.28
N PHE A 112 4.24 -53.01 63.61
CA PHE A 112 4.57 -51.60 63.79
C PHE A 112 4.57 -50.81 62.47
N VAL A 113 5.15 -51.35 61.40
CA VAL A 113 5.12 -50.73 60.06
C VAL A 113 3.68 -50.66 59.54
N CYS A 114 2.87 -51.69 59.75
CA CYS A 114 1.44 -51.65 59.44
C CYS A 114 0.72 -50.53 60.21
N PHE A 115 1.01 -50.38 61.51
CA PHE A 115 0.48 -49.27 62.31
C PHE A 115 0.89 -47.90 61.73
N LEU A 116 2.16 -47.72 61.36
CA LEU A 116 2.63 -46.46 60.76
C LEU A 116 2.00 -46.21 59.37
N LYS A 117 1.81 -47.25 58.56
CA LYS A 117 1.06 -47.14 57.28
C LYS A 117 -0.40 -46.76 57.51
N LEU A 118 -1.04 -47.23 58.57
CA LEU A 118 -2.39 -46.80 58.96
C LEU A 118 -2.41 -45.35 59.49
N LEU A 119 -1.36 -44.93 60.20
CA LEU A 119 -1.22 -43.56 60.70
C LEU A 119 -1.10 -42.53 59.56
N ASP A 120 -0.61 -42.93 58.39
CA ASP A 120 -0.50 -42.08 57.21
C ASP A 120 -1.86 -41.51 56.74
N PHE A 121 -2.97 -42.23 56.96
CA PHE A 121 -4.31 -41.70 56.68
C PHE A 121 -4.64 -40.49 57.57
N SER A 122 -4.28 -40.55 58.86
CA SER A 122 -4.44 -39.44 59.80
C SER A 122 -3.50 -38.28 59.46
N LYS A 123 -2.24 -38.58 59.07
CA LYS A 123 -1.28 -37.58 58.57
C LYS A 123 -1.86 -36.81 57.37
N LYS A 124 -2.36 -37.53 56.36
CA LYS A 124 -2.99 -36.94 55.17
C LYS A 124 -4.19 -36.05 55.53
N ALA A 125 -5.07 -36.52 56.43
CA ALA A 125 -6.21 -35.74 56.89
C ALA A 125 -5.78 -34.46 57.64
N PHE A 126 -4.72 -34.54 58.46
CA PHE A 126 -4.17 -33.40 59.20
C PHE A 126 -3.49 -32.39 58.27
N ASN A 127 -2.66 -32.84 57.32
CA ASN A 127 -2.01 -31.96 56.36
C ASN A 127 -3.02 -31.27 55.42
N ASN A 128 -4.18 -31.87 55.16
CA ASN A 128 -5.25 -31.22 54.39
C ASN A 128 -5.97 -30.07 55.14
N LEU A 129 -5.68 -29.85 56.43
CA LEU A 129 -6.26 -28.74 57.19
C LEU A 129 -5.82 -27.37 56.66
N THR A 130 -4.60 -27.24 56.12
CA THR A 130 -4.10 -25.98 55.56
C THR A 130 -4.95 -25.54 54.38
N LYS A 131 -5.21 -26.44 53.43
CA LYS A 131 -6.12 -26.21 52.30
C LYS A 131 -7.53 -25.85 52.79
N ARG A 132 -8.10 -26.66 53.68
CA ARG A 132 -9.47 -26.42 54.20
C ARG A 132 -9.60 -25.07 54.90
N HIS A 133 -8.60 -24.68 55.69
CA HIS A 133 -8.60 -23.38 56.37
C HIS A 133 -8.52 -22.23 55.36
N LEU A 134 -7.66 -22.36 54.35
CA LEU A 134 -7.51 -21.35 53.30
C LEU A 134 -8.78 -21.22 52.44
N ASP A 135 -9.40 -22.34 52.07
CA ASP A 135 -10.71 -22.39 51.39
C ASP A 135 -11.81 -21.74 52.24
N PHE A 136 -11.86 -22.04 53.53
CA PHE A 136 -12.82 -21.42 54.45
C PHE A 136 -12.60 -19.91 54.53
N TYR A 137 -11.36 -19.46 54.69
CA TYR A 137 -11.04 -18.04 54.79
C TYR A 137 -11.39 -17.29 53.49
N TYR A 138 -11.07 -17.85 52.32
CA TYR A 138 -11.34 -17.18 51.04
C TYR A 138 -12.82 -17.22 50.65
N ASN A 139 -13.48 -18.37 50.80
CA ASN A 139 -14.85 -18.57 50.31
C ASN A 139 -15.92 -18.14 51.32
N GLU A 140 -15.72 -18.39 52.63
CA GLU A 140 -16.75 -18.12 53.65
C GLU A 140 -16.54 -16.78 54.36
N ILE A 141 -15.28 -16.44 54.69
CA ILE A 141 -14.96 -15.18 55.41
C ILE A 141 -14.84 -14.00 54.44
N LEU A 142 -13.97 -14.11 53.44
CA LEU A 142 -13.77 -13.05 52.43
C LEU A 142 -14.82 -13.05 51.32
N GLN A 143 -15.55 -14.16 51.16
CA GLN A 143 -16.59 -14.33 50.14
C GLN A 143 -16.10 -14.09 48.72
N ILE A 144 -14.83 -14.38 48.44
CA ILE A 144 -14.27 -14.25 47.10
C ILE A 144 -14.53 -15.56 46.36
N GLN A 145 -15.23 -15.46 45.25
CA GLN A 145 -15.55 -16.60 44.41
C GLN A 145 -14.54 -16.73 43.26
N LYS A 146 -14.46 -17.94 42.71
CA LYS A 146 -13.73 -18.22 41.47
C LYS A 146 -14.34 -17.45 40.31
N ASN A 147 -13.51 -16.98 39.40
CA ASN A 147 -14.01 -16.39 38.17
C ASN A 147 -14.66 -17.49 37.31
N GLU A 148 -15.88 -17.22 36.87
CA GLU A 148 -16.57 -18.09 35.92
C GLU A 148 -15.91 -18.03 34.55
N ALA A 149 -16.10 -19.09 33.76
CA ALA A 149 -15.58 -19.13 32.40
C ALA A 149 -16.21 -18.02 31.55
N LYS A 150 -15.39 -17.38 30.73
CA LYS A 150 -15.81 -16.37 29.76
C LYS A 150 -15.90 -17.01 28.38
N ALA A 151 -17.07 -16.93 27.76
CA ALA A 151 -17.27 -17.41 26.39
C ALA A 151 -16.34 -16.69 25.41
N ASP A 152 -15.77 -17.46 24.49
CA ASP A 152 -15.01 -16.93 23.36
C ASP A 152 -15.95 -16.41 22.26
N LYS A 153 -15.35 -15.69 21.31
CA LYS A 153 -16.02 -15.08 20.16
C LYS A 153 -15.33 -15.49 18.88
N ALA A 154 -16.09 -15.60 17.80
CA ALA A 154 -15.58 -15.91 16.47
C ALA A 154 -16.23 -15.02 15.42
N TYR A 155 -15.44 -14.53 14.47
CA TYR A 155 -15.98 -13.93 13.25
C TYR A 155 -16.44 -15.04 12.31
N VAL A 156 -17.67 -14.91 11.83
CA VAL A 156 -18.31 -15.90 10.96
C VAL A 156 -18.81 -15.22 9.69
N ILE A 157 -18.50 -15.82 8.55
CA ILE A 157 -18.85 -15.35 7.21
C ILE A 157 -19.99 -16.22 6.68
N PHE A 158 -20.99 -15.57 6.07
CA PHE A 158 -22.11 -16.23 5.40
C PHE A 158 -22.01 -16.09 3.88
N GLU A 159 -22.05 -17.19 3.15
CA GLU A 159 -22.19 -17.18 1.69
C GLU A 159 -23.59 -17.63 1.30
N LEU A 160 -24.27 -16.84 0.48
CA LEU A 160 -25.60 -17.17 -0.04
C LEU A 160 -25.54 -18.08 -1.28
N ALA A 161 -26.59 -18.86 -1.49
CA ALA A 161 -26.78 -19.65 -2.70
C ALA A 161 -26.96 -18.74 -3.92
N LYS A 162 -26.52 -19.19 -5.11
CA LYS A 162 -26.50 -18.37 -6.35
C LYS A 162 -27.85 -17.72 -6.72
N LYS A 163 -28.98 -18.31 -6.31
CA LYS A 163 -30.34 -17.80 -6.61
C LYS A 163 -30.94 -16.94 -5.50
N ALA A 164 -30.31 -16.85 -4.32
CA ALA A 164 -30.82 -16.09 -3.19
C ALA A 164 -30.21 -14.68 -3.20
N LEU A 165 -31.01 -13.64 -3.44
CA LEU A 165 -30.50 -12.26 -3.50
C LEU A 165 -30.10 -11.73 -2.11
N GLN A 166 -30.94 -12.02 -1.13
CA GLN A 166 -30.73 -11.68 0.28
C GLN A 166 -31.39 -12.70 1.18
N GLU A 167 -30.88 -12.85 2.39
CA GLU A 167 -31.47 -13.68 3.45
C GLU A 167 -31.26 -13.00 4.80
N ARG A 168 -32.29 -13.01 5.64
CA ARG A 168 -32.19 -12.47 6.99
C ARG A 168 -31.62 -13.55 7.91
N ILE A 169 -30.48 -13.28 8.52
CA ILE A 169 -29.90 -14.09 9.59
C ILE A 169 -30.21 -13.38 10.92
N PRO A 170 -31.21 -13.86 11.69
CA PRO A 170 -31.58 -13.23 12.95
C PRO A 170 -30.41 -13.23 13.94
N GLY A 171 -30.37 -12.21 14.79
CA GLY A 171 -29.56 -12.28 16.01
C GLY A 171 -29.98 -13.51 16.83
N GLY A 172 -29.00 -14.28 17.30
CA GLY A 172 -29.23 -15.50 18.03
C GLY A 172 -29.25 -16.79 17.20
N THR A 173 -28.91 -16.72 15.92
CA THR A 173 -28.78 -17.90 15.04
C THR A 173 -27.68 -18.84 15.57
N LEU A 174 -27.97 -20.13 15.63
CA LEU A 174 -27.07 -21.14 16.19
C LEU A 174 -26.19 -21.82 15.12
N LEU A 175 -24.90 -21.90 15.42
CA LEU A 175 -23.84 -22.41 14.55
C LEU A 175 -23.16 -23.61 15.19
N ASP A 176 -22.80 -24.61 14.37
CA ASP A 176 -22.16 -25.84 14.82
C ASP A 176 -20.64 -25.63 14.93
N GLY A 177 -20.12 -25.59 16.16
CA GLY A 177 -18.70 -25.47 16.49
C GLY A 177 -18.01 -26.82 16.70
N GLY A 178 -18.59 -27.92 16.17
CA GLY A 178 -18.06 -29.27 16.37
C GLY A 178 -18.38 -29.84 17.74
N LYS A 179 -17.71 -30.94 18.10
CA LYS A 179 -17.87 -31.59 19.41
C LYS A 179 -16.69 -31.30 20.32
N ASP A 180 -16.94 -31.24 21.62
CA ASP A 180 -15.90 -31.20 22.65
C ASP A 180 -15.34 -32.61 22.96
N ALA A 181 -14.39 -32.70 23.90
CA ALA A 181 -13.75 -33.96 24.27
C ALA A 181 -14.73 -35.02 24.80
N ASN A 182 -15.85 -34.58 25.39
CA ASN A 182 -16.91 -35.44 25.92
C ASN A 182 -17.98 -35.78 24.86
N GLY A 183 -17.77 -35.39 23.60
CA GLY A 183 -18.68 -35.66 22.50
C GLY A 183 -19.91 -34.75 22.44
N LYS A 184 -20.01 -33.74 23.31
CA LYS A 184 -21.10 -32.77 23.35
C LYS A 184 -20.84 -31.66 22.34
N LYS A 185 -21.90 -31.19 21.68
CA LYS A 185 -21.77 -30.16 20.64
C LYS A 185 -21.42 -28.81 21.27
N ARG A 186 -20.45 -28.12 20.68
CA ARG A 186 -20.14 -26.71 20.94
C ARG A 186 -21.02 -25.86 20.03
N VAL A 187 -21.73 -24.91 20.62
CA VAL A 187 -22.70 -24.08 19.90
C VAL A 187 -22.28 -22.62 19.97
N TYR A 188 -22.23 -21.96 18.81
CA TYR A 188 -22.00 -20.52 18.72
C TYR A 188 -23.29 -19.81 18.34
N LYS A 189 -23.49 -18.61 18.87
CA LYS A 189 -24.70 -17.83 18.69
C LYS A 189 -24.35 -16.48 18.08
N THR A 190 -24.96 -16.11 16.96
CA THR A 190 -24.75 -14.79 16.35
C THR A 190 -25.19 -13.68 17.31
N GLY A 191 -24.35 -12.65 17.46
CA GLY A 191 -24.61 -11.55 18.41
C GLY A 191 -25.62 -10.52 17.90
N GLU A 192 -25.65 -10.28 16.59
CA GLU A 192 -26.52 -9.31 15.95
C GLU A 192 -27.16 -9.87 14.68
N GLU A 193 -28.16 -9.14 14.17
CA GLU A 193 -28.78 -9.46 12.89
C GLU A 193 -27.89 -9.09 11.70
N LEU A 194 -27.80 -10.00 10.74
CA LEU A 194 -27.15 -9.82 9.46
C LEU A 194 -28.16 -10.03 8.34
N ILE A 195 -28.37 -9.02 7.49
CA ILE A 195 -29.04 -9.20 6.20
C ILE A 195 -27.95 -9.63 5.21
N ALA A 196 -27.75 -10.95 5.11
CA ALA A 196 -26.78 -11.51 4.18
C ALA A 196 -27.25 -11.21 2.75
N ASN A 197 -26.34 -10.82 1.88
CA ASN A 197 -26.60 -10.57 0.47
C ASN A 197 -25.45 -11.11 -0.39
N GLN A 198 -25.53 -10.91 -1.71
CA GLN A 198 -24.53 -11.39 -2.67
C GLN A 198 -23.23 -10.56 -2.68
N ALA A 199 -23.05 -9.57 -1.78
CA ALA A 199 -21.88 -8.71 -1.85
C ALA A 199 -20.57 -9.49 -1.65
N LYS A 200 -19.59 -9.27 -2.52
CA LYS A 200 -18.26 -9.91 -2.49
C LYS A 200 -17.14 -8.90 -2.74
N VAL A 201 -16.01 -9.10 -2.09
CA VAL A 201 -14.75 -8.41 -2.44
C VAL A 201 -14.19 -9.07 -3.68
N VAL A 202 -14.03 -8.30 -4.76
CA VAL A 202 -13.51 -8.78 -6.05
C VAL A 202 -12.09 -8.28 -6.29
N GLN A 203 -11.83 -7.02 -5.94
CA GLN A 203 -10.53 -6.39 -6.15
C GLN A 203 -10.11 -5.59 -4.92
N ILE A 204 -8.81 -5.58 -4.66
CA ILE A 204 -8.19 -4.78 -3.61
C ILE A 204 -7.00 -4.07 -4.24
N LYS A 205 -6.98 -2.74 -4.19
CA LYS A 205 -5.91 -1.90 -4.72
C LYS A 205 -5.41 -0.97 -3.62
N SER A 206 -4.17 -0.50 -3.73
CA SER A 206 -3.65 0.51 -2.80
C SER A 206 -2.76 1.52 -3.50
N PHE A 207 -2.74 2.74 -2.99
CA PHE A 207 -1.89 3.83 -3.45
C PHE A 207 -1.21 4.47 -2.25
N LEU A 208 0.08 4.76 -2.37
CA LEU A 208 0.89 5.43 -1.36
C LEU A 208 1.51 6.70 -1.94
N ASN A 209 1.26 7.83 -1.30
CA ASN A 209 2.02 9.07 -1.46
C ASN A 209 2.92 9.27 -0.24
N ASP A 210 4.15 8.78 -0.33
CA ASP A 210 5.16 8.98 0.70
C ASP A 210 5.91 10.30 0.44
N VAL A 211 5.49 11.33 1.18
CA VAL A 211 6.04 12.69 1.05
C VAL A 211 7.48 12.78 1.54
N GLU A 212 7.85 12.00 2.56
CA GLU A 212 9.20 12.02 3.13
C GLU A 212 10.22 11.36 2.20
N LYS A 213 9.85 10.23 1.60
CA LYS A 213 10.70 9.52 0.61
C LYS A 213 10.58 10.08 -0.81
N ARG A 214 9.60 10.95 -1.06
CA ARG A 214 9.24 11.46 -2.39
C ARG A 214 8.91 10.31 -3.35
N GLU A 215 8.07 9.38 -2.89
CA GLU A 215 7.64 8.21 -3.65
C GLU A 215 6.13 8.13 -3.85
N LEU A 216 5.69 7.89 -5.10
CA LEU A 216 4.31 7.54 -5.41
C LEU A 216 4.27 6.06 -5.81
N LYS A 217 3.66 5.22 -5.00
CA LYS A 217 3.56 3.78 -5.24
C LYS A 217 2.12 3.37 -5.46
N MET A 218 1.92 2.40 -6.33
CA MET A 218 0.60 1.80 -6.57
C MET A 218 0.70 0.28 -6.56
N ALA A 219 -0.38 -0.35 -6.10
CA ALA A 219 -0.57 -1.79 -6.16
C ALA A 219 -1.96 -2.08 -6.77
N PRO A 220 -2.03 -2.41 -8.07
CA PRO A 220 -3.27 -2.90 -8.70
C PRO A 220 -3.85 -4.17 -8.07
N VAL A 221 -3.05 -4.94 -7.32
CA VAL A 221 -3.44 -6.06 -6.48
C VAL A 221 -2.74 -5.91 -5.12
N ALA A 222 -3.37 -5.24 -4.15
CA ALA A 222 -2.72 -4.88 -2.89
C ALA A 222 -2.35 -6.09 -2.01
N ASN A 223 -3.10 -7.19 -2.12
CA ASN A 223 -2.88 -8.44 -1.39
C ASN A 223 -1.87 -9.36 -2.10
N SER A 224 -0.78 -8.79 -2.62
CA SER A 224 0.29 -9.50 -3.33
C SER A 224 1.67 -9.02 -2.90
N ALA A 225 2.70 -9.81 -3.19
CA ALA A 225 4.07 -9.51 -2.78
C ALA A 225 4.71 -8.35 -3.56
N ASP A 226 4.24 -8.05 -4.77
CA ASP A 226 4.78 -7.03 -5.67
C ASP A 226 3.77 -5.94 -6.06
N GLY A 227 2.53 -6.06 -5.60
CA GLY A 227 1.42 -5.19 -5.98
C GLY A 227 0.78 -5.52 -7.34
N LEU A 228 1.28 -6.50 -8.08
CA LEU A 228 0.82 -6.90 -9.42
C LEU A 228 0.18 -8.29 -9.46
N GLY A 229 0.20 -9.03 -8.34
CA GLY A 229 -0.46 -10.32 -8.21
C GLY A 229 0.46 -11.48 -7.83
N ASP A 230 1.74 -11.23 -7.57
CA ASP A 230 2.64 -12.27 -7.06
C ASP A 230 2.15 -12.81 -5.71
N THR A 231 2.20 -14.13 -5.55
CA THR A 231 1.74 -14.81 -4.34
C THR A 231 2.59 -14.40 -3.13
N LEU A 232 1.92 -14.06 -2.03
CA LEU A 232 2.58 -13.90 -0.74
C LEU A 232 3.13 -15.27 -0.26
N PRO A 233 4.30 -15.33 0.38
CA PRO A 233 4.82 -16.57 0.98
C PRO A 233 3.82 -17.18 1.97
N GLU A 234 3.76 -18.52 2.06
CA GLU A 234 2.81 -19.21 2.95
C GLU A 234 2.98 -18.81 4.43
N GLU A 235 4.22 -18.52 4.85
CA GLU A 235 4.55 -18.05 6.20
C GLU A 235 4.23 -16.55 6.42
N SER A 236 3.83 -15.81 5.39
CA SER A 236 3.59 -14.36 5.42
C SER A 236 2.33 -13.97 4.63
N SER A 237 1.19 -14.62 4.91
CA SER A 237 -0.12 -14.30 4.31
C SER A 237 -0.73 -13.01 4.88
N TYR A 238 0.01 -11.90 4.82
CA TYR A 238 -0.42 -10.56 5.24
C TYR A 238 0.24 -9.47 4.40
N TRP A 239 -0.39 -8.30 4.28
CA TRP A 239 0.08 -7.18 3.44
C TRP A 239 -0.25 -5.82 4.04
N TRP A 240 0.46 -4.78 3.59
CA TRP A 240 0.20 -3.41 4.00
C TRP A 240 -1.08 -2.86 3.32
N PRO A 241 -2.05 -2.30 4.09
CA PRO A 241 -3.32 -1.83 3.53
C PRO A 241 -3.14 -0.66 2.56
N PHE A 242 -2.22 0.25 2.84
CA PHE A 242 -2.06 1.52 2.12
C PHE A 242 -0.87 1.52 1.15
N GLY A 243 -0.36 0.34 0.78
CA GLY A 243 0.91 0.20 0.07
C GLY A 243 2.12 0.34 1.00
N TYR A 244 3.32 0.29 0.43
CA TYR A 244 4.59 0.45 1.14
C TYR A 244 5.66 1.09 0.27
N ASN A 245 6.63 1.75 0.91
CA ASN A 245 7.72 2.44 0.22
C ASN A 245 8.91 1.50 -0.04
N SER A 246 9.98 2.04 -0.60
CA SER A 246 11.19 1.26 -0.90
C SER A 246 11.90 0.66 0.31
N ASP A 247 11.69 1.13 1.55
CA ASP A 247 12.37 0.62 2.74
C ASP A 247 12.02 -0.85 3.04
N GLU A 248 10.77 -1.26 2.76
CA GLU A 248 10.32 -2.65 2.93
C GLU A 248 11.00 -3.61 1.94
N THR A 249 11.79 -3.10 0.98
CA THR A 249 12.38 -3.89 -0.11
C THR A 249 13.90 -3.95 -0.06
N VAL A 250 14.53 -3.21 0.86
CA VAL A 250 16.00 -3.12 1.00
C VAL A 250 16.61 -4.40 1.60
N SER A 251 15.83 -5.21 2.30
CA SER A 251 16.29 -6.48 2.88
C SER A 251 16.17 -7.62 1.88
N GLU A 252 17.27 -8.32 1.57
CA GLU A 252 17.28 -9.57 0.78
C GLU A 252 16.41 -10.70 1.38
N LYS A 253 15.80 -10.46 2.55
CA LYS A 253 14.87 -11.36 3.25
C LYS A 253 13.44 -10.81 3.39
N SER A 254 13.11 -9.68 2.76
CA SER A 254 11.72 -9.19 2.78
C SER A 254 10.82 -10.08 1.92
N ALA A 255 9.65 -10.43 2.44
CA ALA A 255 8.59 -11.09 1.66
C ALA A 255 8.03 -10.17 0.56
N TYR A 256 8.36 -8.87 0.59
CA TYR A 256 7.84 -7.85 -0.31
C TYR A 256 8.86 -7.48 -1.39
N LYS A 257 8.39 -7.41 -2.63
CA LYS A 257 9.11 -6.89 -3.79
C LYS A 257 8.76 -5.41 -4.00
N LYS A 258 9.56 -4.71 -4.81
CA LYS A 258 9.35 -3.30 -5.13
C LYS A 258 8.00 -3.06 -5.79
N LEU A 259 7.15 -2.24 -5.14
CA LEU A 259 5.91 -1.78 -5.75
C LEU A 259 6.17 -0.92 -7.00
N PRO A 260 5.32 -1.04 -8.02
CA PRO A 260 5.29 -0.14 -9.17
C PRO A 260 5.18 1.32 -8.74
N THR A 261 5.94 2.18 -9.42
CA THR A 261 5.73 3.62 -9.33
C THR A 261 4.40 3.96 -9.99
N ALA A 262 3.59 4.80 -9.34
CA ALA A 262 2.32 5.25 -9.89
C ALA A 262 2.56 6.10 -11.14
N LYS A 263 1.84 5.79 -12.22
CA LYS A 263 1.88 6.57 -13.47
C LYS A 263 0.76 7.60 -13.42
N LEU A 264 1.12 8.83 -13.08
CA LEU A 264 0.19 9.96 -13.01
C LEU A 264 0.46 10.95 -14.13
N GLY A 265 -0.53 11.76 -14.47
CA GLY A 265 -0.38 12.80 -15.48
C GLY A 265 -1.71 13.43 -15.85
N PHE A 266 -1.75 14.00 -17.06
CA PHE A 266 -2.95 14.57 -17.62
C PHE A 266 -2.96 14.41 -19.13
N SER A 267 -4.16 14.38 -19.70
CA SER A 267 -4.37 14.13 -21.12
C SER A 267 -5.36 15.14 -21.69
N ILE A 268 -5.10 15.58 -22.90
CA ILE A 268 -5.94 16.55 -23.60
C ILE A 268 -6.50 15.88 -24.84
N ALA A 269 -7.83 15.90 -24.99
CA ALA A 269 -8.50 15.42 -26.19
C ALA A 269 -9.05 16.60 -26.98
N SER A 270 -8.70 16.71 -28.26
CA SER A 270 -9.17 17.80 -29.12
C SER A 270 -9.08 17.44 -30.59
N SER A 271 -10.02 17.93 -31.40
CA SER A 271 -9.96 17.87 -32.86
C SER A 271 -8.74 18.58 -33.44
N LEU A 272 -8.11 19.51 -32.70
CA LEU A 272 -6.86 20.15 -33.11
C LEU A 272 -5.72 19.15 -33.32
N PHE A 273 -5.77 18.00 -32.64
CA PHE A 273 -4.76 16.96 -32.74
C PHE A 273 -5.00 15.98 -33.90
N ASP A 274 -6.02 16.17 -34.76
CA ASP A 274 -6.16 15.41 -36.01
C ASP A 274 -5.11 15.92 -37.01
N LEU A 275 -3.92 15.32 -36.99
CA LEU A 275 -2.72 15.86 -37.64
C LEU A 275 -2.09 14.79 -38.55
N LYS A 276 -2.40 14.85 -39.84
CA LYS A 276 -2.09 13.75 -40.78
C LYS A 276 -0.67 13.78 -41.31
N GLU A 277 -0.21 14.93 -41.75
CA GLU A 277 1.08 15.07 -42.43
C GLU A 277 1.77 16.41 -42.14
N GLY A 278 2.95 16.60 -42.72
CA GLY A 278 3.76 17.80 -42.56
C GLY A 278 4.53 17.83 -41.24
N GLU A 279 5.26 18.91 -41.04
CA GLU A 279 5.89 19.21 -39.76
C GLU A 279 4.85 19.86 -38.85
N ARG A 280 4.51 19.18 -37.75
CA ARG A 280 3.38 19.55 -36.89
C ARG A 280 3.91 19.94 -35.52
N THR A 281 3.83 21.23 -35.18
CA THR A 281 4.20 21.72 -33.86
C THR A 281 2.96 21.96 -33.03
N VAL A 282 2.91 21.35 -31.85
CA VAL A 282 1.85 21.54 -30.86
C VAL A 282 2.40 22.34 -29.70
N THR A 283 1.70 23.39 -29.31
CA THR A 283 2.00 24.21 -28.13
C THR A 283 0.81 24.20 -27.19
N LEU A 284 1.05 23.83 -25.93
CA LEU A 284 0.11 23.84 -24.82
C LEU A 284 0.50 24.96 -23.86
N ARG A 285 -0.38 25.94 -23.72
CA ARG A 285 -0.23 27.01 -22.74
C ARG A 285 -1.26 26.80 -21.64
N ILE A 286 -0.80 26.61 -20.42
CA ILE A 286 -1.62 26.41 -19.23
C ILE A 286 -1.46 27.65 -18.35
N ASP A 287 -2.53 28.38 -18.15
CA ASP A 287 -2.58 29.51 -17.22
C ASP A 287 -3.17 29.02 -15.88
N PHE A 288 -2.53 29.37 -14.76
CA PHE A 288 -2.94 29.00 -13.40
C PHE A 288 -3.46 30.20 -12.60
N ASP A 289 -4.25 29.94 -11.56
CA ASP A 289 -4.56 30.94 -10.54
C ASP A 289 -3.28 31.36 -9.80
N LYS A 290 -3.15 32.66 -9.48
CA LYS A 290 -2.02 33.20 -8.71
C LYS A 290 -2.09 32.75 -7.25
N ASN A 291 -1.72 31.48 -6.99
CA ASN A 291 -1.57 30.93 -5.66
C ASN A 291 -0.08 30.62 -5.37
N SER A 292 0.28 30.97 -4.14
CA SER A 292 1.58 31.37 -3.58
C SER A 292 2.69 30.32 -3.49
N THR A 293 2.66 29.23 -4.28
CA THR A 293 3.76 28.24 -4.26
C THR A 293 4.68 28.36 -5.48
N GLN A 294 5.97 28.58 -5.22
CA GLN A 294 7.03 28.75 -6.23
C GLN A 294 7.62 27.42 -6.73
N LYS A 295 7.06 26.25 -6.35
CA LYS A 295 7.63 24.93 -6.68
C LYS A 295 7.83 24.73 -8.18
N LEU A 296 6.85 25.15 -9.00
CA LEU A 296 6.92 25.04 -10.46
C LEU A 296 8.05 25.89 -11.08
N GLN A 297 8.29 27.09 -10.56
CA GLN A 297 9.36 27.98 -11.02
C GLN A 297 10.76 27.48 -10.67
N ASN A 298 10.87 26.78 -9.53
CA ASN A 298 12.13 26.25 -9.02
C ASN A 298 12.61 25.01 -9.80
N ILE A 299 11.74 24.39 -10.60
CA ILE A 299 12.10 23.25 -11.44
C ILE A 299 12.70 23.78 -12.75
N SER A 300 13.83 23.24 -13.19
CA SER A 300 14.41 23.67 -14.46
C SER A 300 13.54 23.24 -15.65
N LYS A 301 13.50 24.06 -16.71
CA LYS A 301 12.79 23.72 -17.96
C LYS A 301 13.21 22.37 -18.55
N ALA A 302 14.50 22.02 -18.40
CA ALA A 302 15.03 20.73 -18.83
C ALA A 302 14.53 19.58 -17.95
N ASP A 303 14.39 19.78 -16.63
CA ASP A 303 13.80 18.78 -15.75
C ASP A 303 12.32 18.54 -16.10
N ILE A 304 11.52 19.58 -16.38
CA ILE A 304 10.12 19.43 -16.81
C ILE A 304 10.06 18.60 -18.11
N ALA A 305 10.87 18.95 -19.11
CA ALA A 305 10.93 18.25 -20.38
C ALA A 305 11.37 16.77 -20.25
N ASN A 306 12.33 16.48 -19.38
CA ASN A 306 12.86 15.12 -19.18
C ASN A 306 12.01 14.23 -18.26
N ASN A 307 11.03 14.82 -17.55
CA ASN A 307 10.19 14.09 -16.60
C ASN A 307 8.70 14.04 -17.00
N ILE A 308 8.37 14.50 -18.21
CA ILE A 308 7.03 14.37 -18.79
C ILE A 308 7.17 13.72 -20.16
N LYS A 309 6.62 12.51 -20.29
CA LYS A 309 6.57 11.75 -21.53
C LYS A 309 5.28 12.06 -22.29
N VAL A 310 5.42 12.42 -23.57
CA VAL A 310 4.29 12.69 -24.46
C VAL A 310 3.93 11.46 -25.27
N LEU A 311 2.64 11.13 -25.32
CA LEU A 311 2.07 10.09 -26.18
C LEU A 311 0.90 10.67 -26.97
N CYS A 312 0.76 10.30 -28.24
CA CYS A 312 -0.38 10.72 -29.07
C CYS A 312 -1.16 9.48 -29.56
N SER A 313 -2.47 9.62 -29.76
CA SER A 313 -3.29 8.56 -30.33
C SER A 313 -2.88 8.24 -31.78
N GLY A 314 -2.46 6.99 -32.01
CA GLY A 314 -2.13 6.46 -33.34
C GLY A 314 -3.14 5.41 -33.79
N GLU A 315 -3.08 5.05 -35.07
CA GLU A 315 -4.02 4.10 -35.70
C GLU A 315 -3.95 2.69 -35.09
N LYS A 316 -2.77 2.28 -34.61
CA LYS A 316 -2.51 0.92 -34.09
C LYS A 316 -2.00 0.88 -32.65
N GLU A 317 -1.35 1.95 -32.20
CA GLU A 317 -0.72 2.05 -30.89
C GLU A 317 -0.55 3.53 -30.49
N TRP A 318 -0.20 3.77 -29.22
CA TRP A 318 0.21 5.09 -28.77
C TRP A 318 1.54 5.49 -29.42
N LEU A 319 1.52 6.60 -30.17
CA LEU A 319 2.72 7.16 -30.77
C LEU A 319 3.62 7.72 -29.67
N SER A 320 4.87 7.27 -29.65
CA SER A 320 5.86 7.61 -28.62
C SER A 320 7.16 8.16 -29.24
N GLY A 321 8.16 8.45 -28.42
CA GLY A 321 9.43 9.04 -28.90
C GLY A 321 9.36 10.54 -29.18
N ILE A 322 8.31 11.21 -28.67
CA ILE A 322 8.08 12.65 -28.83
C ILE A 322 8.90 13.41 -27.78
N VAL A 323 9.74 14.34 -28.23
CA VAL A 323 10.56 15.17 -27.34
C VAL A 323 9.77 16.42 -26.93
N LEU A 324 9.48 16.52 -25.63
CA LEU A 324 8.86 17.70 -25.04
C LEU A 324 9.87 18.83 -24.84
N LYS A 325 9.44 20.07 -25.02
CA LYS A 325 10.17 21.28 -24.66
C LYS A 325 9.31 22.13 -23.73
N CYS A 326 9.89 22.59 -22.63
CA CYS A 326 9.27 23.60 -21.78
C CYS A 326 9.81 24.99 -22.18
N THR A 327 8.95 25.85 -22.70
CA THR A 327 9.31 27.21 -23.12
C THR A 327 9.11 28.22 -21.99
N ASN A 328 8.07 28.05 -21.17
CA ASN A 328 7.80 28.86 -19.98
C ASN A 328 7.37 28.00 -18.77
N ASN A 329 7.75 28.40 -17.55
CA ASN A 329 7.39 27.74 -16.29
C ASN A 329 7.29 28.74 -15.11
N GLU A 330 6.59 29.85 -15.35
CA GLU A 330 6.36 30.92 -14.37
C GLU A 330 5.32 30.52 -13.30
N GLU A 331 4.93 31.45 -12.42
CA GLU A 331 4.06 31.13 -11.27
C GLU A 331 2.65 30.78 -11.71
N ASP A 332 2.19 31.51 -12.71
CA ASP A 332 0.84 31.55 -13.25
C ASP A 332 0.77 31.00 -14.68
N GLN A 333 1.88 30.49 -15.22
CA GLN A 333 1.91 29.98 -16.58
C GLN A 333 2.94 28.86 -16.80
N LEU A 334 2.49 27.79 -17.45
CA LEU A 334 3.34 26.72 -17.99
C LEU A 334 3.10 26.61 -19.50
N GLU A 335 4.18 26.64 -20.28
CA GLU A 335 4.12 26.46 -21.73
C GLU A 335 4.99 25.27 -22.16
N LEU A 336 4.33 24.30 -22.77
CA LEU A 336 4.91 23.04 -23.25
C LEU A 336 4.73 22.97 -24.77
N SER A 337 5.77 22.54 -25.48
CA SER A 337 5.71 22.36 -26.93
C SER A 337 6.41 21.08 -27.38
N PHE A 338 5.90 20.47 -28.45
CA PHE A 338 6.55 19.35 -29.12
C PHE A 338 6.32 19.42 -30.62
N THR A 339 7.25 18.87 -31.39
CA THR A 339 7.20 18.88 -32.86
C THR A 339 7.25 17.45 -33.39
N LEU A 340 6.28 17.09 -34.22
CA LEU A 340 6.23 15.86 -34.99
C LEU A 340 6.85 16.13 -36.36
N SER A 341 7.90 15.39 -36.71
CA SER A 341 8.56 15.53 -38.01
C SER A 341 7.64 15.07 -39.16
N LYS A 342 8.03 15.38 -40.40
CA LYS A 342 7.26 15.02 -41.60
C LYS A 342 7.02 13.50 -41.72
N ASP A 343 7.98 12.69 -41.30
CA ASP A 343 7.92 11.23 -41.37
C ASP A 343 7.25 10.58 -40.15
N PHE A 344 6.88 11.37 -39.14
CA PHE A 344 6.22 10.85 -37.94
C PHE A 344 4.78 10.42 -38.30
N PRO A 345 4.25 9.31 -37.76
CA PRO A 345 2.89 8.86 -38.09
C PRO A 345 1.80 9.90 -37.82
N ALA A 346 0.65 9.74 -38.49
CA ALA A 346 -0.52 10.60 -38.29
C ALA A 346 -1.09 10.45 -36.86
N VAL A 347 -1.44 11.56 -36.23
CA VAL A 347 -2.23 11.55 -34.99
C VAL A 347 -3.69 11.47 -35.38
N VAL A 348 -4.38 10.42 -34.91
CA VAL A 348 -5.74 10.07 -35.35
C VAL A 348 -6.71 10.02 -34.17
N GLN A 349 -8.01 9.95 -34.48
CA GLN A 349 -9.07 9.86 -33.47
C GLN A 349 -8.85 8.72 -32.49
N TYR A 350 -9.20 8.95 -31.22
CA TYR A 350 -9.07 7.95 -30.18
C TYR A 350 -10.00 6.75 -30.45
N ASN A 351 -9.45 5.54 -30.37
CA ASN A 351 -10.19 4.31 -30.45
C ASN A 351 -9.84 3.43 -29.25
N GLN A 352 -10.83 3.23 -28.37
CA GLN A 352 -10.69 2.46 -27.15
C GLN A 352 -10.34 0.98 -27.40
N GLU A 353 -10.88 0.36 -28.46
CA GLU A 353 -10.60 -1.04 -28.77
C GLU A 353 -9.14 -1.27 -29.18
N VAL A 354 -8.50 -0.25 -29.75
CA VAL A 354 -7.10 -0.30 -30.18
C VAL A 354 -6.15 0.09 -29.04
N LEU A 355 -6.46 1.17 -28.33
CA LEU A 355 -5.52 1.79 -27.38
C LEU A 355 -5.71 1.28 -25.93
N SER A 356 -6.89 0.74 -25.59
CA SER A 356 -7.25 0.10 -24.31
C SER A 356 -7.51 1.01 -23.09
N GLU A 357 -7.16 2.30 -23.11
CA GLU A 357 -7.52 3.23 -22.02
C GLU A 357 -9.02 3.58 -21.99
N THR A 358 -9.48 4.23 -20.92
CA THR A 358 -10.91 4.48 -20.67
C THR A 358 -11.33 5.93 -20.94
N PHE A 359 -10.73 6.59 -21.93
CA PHE A 359 -11.14 7.96 -22.30
C PHE A 359 -12.55 7.97 -22.93
N GLN A 360 -13.41 8.86 -22.45
CA GLN A 360 -14.78 9.03 -22.94
C GLN A 360 -14.84 10.07 -24.08
N THR A 361 -14.04 9.87 -25.13
CA THR A 361 -13.92 10.80 -26.26
C THR A 361 -13.66 10.08 -27.58
N SER A 362 -14.06 10.70 -28.69
CA SER A 362 -13.65 10.28 -30.05
C SER A 362 -12.57 11.19 -30.64
N TYR A 363 -12.18 12.25 -29.93
CA TYR A 363 -11.12 13.13 -30.41
C TYR A 363 -9.75 12.47 -30.30
N PRO A 364 -8.78 12.87 -31.12
CA PRO A 364 -7.40 12.49 -30.90
C PRO A 364 -6.93 13.00 -29.52
N VAL A 365 -6.10 12.19 -28.84
CA VAL A 365 -5.68 12.41 -27.46
C VAL A 365 -4.16 12.57 -27.40
N VAL A 366 -3.71 13.58 -26.68
CA VAL A 366 -2.31 13.78 -26.29
C VAL A 366 -2.20 13.56 -24.78
N ARG A 367 -1.39 12.58 -24.38
CA ARG A 367 -1.13 12.23 -22.98
C ARG A 367 0.20 12.81 -22.53
N LEU A 368 0.22 13.42 -21.36
CA LEU A 368 1.40 13.96 -20.70
C LEU A 368 1.63 13.19 -19.40
N MET A 369 2.41 12.11 -19.49
CA MET A 369 2.68 11.19 -18.39
C MET A 369 3.89 11.66 -17.59
N ILE A 370 3.75 11.79 -16.27
CA ILE A 370 4.84 12.19 -15.38
C ILE A 370 5.71 10.97 -15.09
N GLU A 371 6.84 10.87 -15.77
CA GLU A 371 7.76 9.74 -15.72
C GLU A 371 9.20 10.26 -15.76
N GLY A 372 10.08 9.77 -14.89
CA GLY A 372 11.49 10.15 -14.90
C GLY A 372 12.14 10.10 -13.52
N LYS A 373 13.35 10.68 -13.40
CA LYS A 373 14.12 10.67 -12.14
C LYS A 373 13.54 11.61 -11.07
N LYS A 374 12.96 12.74 -11.48
CA LYS A 374 12.34 13.78 -10.63
C LYS A 374 10.81 13.80 -10.76
N TYR A 375 10.21 12.67 -11.10
CA TYR A 375 8.76 12.56 -11.33
C TYR A 375 7.93 13.10 -10.16
N TYR A 376 8.34 12.85 -8.92
CA TYR A 376 7.65 13.35 -7.73
C TYR A 376 7.67 14.88 -7.64
N ASP A 377 8.81 15.52 -7.95
CA ASP A 377 8.94 16.98 -7.93
C ASP A 377 7.96 17.64 -8.93
N ILE A 378 7.84 17.05 -10.13
CA ILE A 378 6.89 17.51 -11.16
C ILE A 378 5.45 17.33 -10.68
N TYR A 379 5.11 16.13 -10.18
CA TYR A 379 3.78 15.84 -9.68
C TYR A 379 3.38 16.80 -8.55
N GLU A 380 4.26 16.99 -7.55
CA GLU A 380 4.04 17.87 -6.42
C GLU A 380 3.77 19.30 -6.91
N ALA A 381 4.61 19.83 -7.79
CA ALA A 381 4.46 21.18 -8.34
C ALA A 381 3.16 21.39 -9.14
N LEU A 382 2.72 20.37 -9.91
CA LEU A 382 1.48 20.44 -10.68
C LEU A 382 0.23 20.22 -9.81
N SER A 383 0.32 19.39 -8.76
CA SER A 383 -0.81 19.09 -7.87
C SER A 383 -1.26 20.28 -7.02
N GLU A 384 -0.35 21.22 -6.74
CA GLU A 384 -0.65 22.45 -5.98
C GLU A 384 -1.28 23.57 -6.84
N LYS A 385 -1.19 23.48 -8.16
CA LYS A 385 -1.62 24.54 -9.07
C LYS A 385 -3.07 24.34 -9.51
N LEU A 386 -3.85 25.41 -9.46
CA LEU A 386 -5.23 25.45 -9.91
C LEU A 386 -5.27 26.04 -11.32
N VAL A 387 -5.75 25.27 -12.30
CA VAL A 387 -5.86 25.67 -13.70
C VAL A 387 -6.95 26.71 -13.85
N LYS A 388 -6.58 27.82 -14.48
CA LYS A 388 -7.49 28.86 -14.98
C LYS A 388 -7.83 28.60 -16.45
N ASN A 389 -6.84 28.37 -17.30
CA ASN A 389 -7.09 28.13 -18.72
C ASN A 389 -6.07 27.17 -19.32
N ILE A 390 -6.47 26.46 -20.37
CA ILE A 390 -5.53 25.75 -21.24
C ILE A 390 -5.85 26.15 -22.68
N ALA A 391 -4.86 26.69 -23.36
CA ALA A 391 -4.89 27.00 -24.78
C ALA A 391 -4.00 26.02 -25.54
N VAL A 392 -4.57 25.38 -26.55
CA VAL A 392 -3.89 24.49 -27.48
C VAL A 392 -3.70 25.25 -28.79
N THR A 393 -2.47 25.27 -29.30
CA THR A 393 -2.15 25.83 -30.62
C THR A 393 -1.41 24.78 -31.43
N VAL A 394 -1.81 24.64 -32.69
CA VAL A 394 -1.14 23.78 -33.66
C VAL A 394 -0.66 24.61 -34.84
N ASP A 395 0.59 24.41 -35.23
CA ASP A 395 1.23 25.01 -36.40
C ASP A 395 1.71 23.87 -37.30
N VAL A 396 1.09 23.74 -38.47
CA VAL A 396 1.37 22.66 -39.42
C VAL A 396 1.96 23.24 -40.68
N LYS A 397 3.12 22.71 -41.08
CA LYS A 397 3.86 23.18 -42.25
C LYS A 397 4.10 22.06 -43.26
N GLY A 398 3.99 22.40 -44.53
CA GLY A 398 4.37 21.51 -45.62
C GLY A 398 3.32 20.48 -46.02
N ILE A 399 2.03 20.79 -45.86
CA ILE A 399 0.93 19.93 -46.29
C ILE A 399 0.87 19.94 -47.83
N LYS A 400 0.84 18.76 -48.43
CA LYS A 400 0.77 18.58 -49.89
C LYS A 400 -0.48 17.83 -50.34
N SER A 401 -1.07 17.01 -49.46
CA SER A 401 -2.29 16.22 -49.68
C SER A 401 -3.59 17.05 -49.68
N VAL A 402 -3.54 18.28 -50.22
CA VAL A 402 -4.72 19.12 -50.39
C VAL A 402 -5.58 18.61 -51.54
N GLN A 403 -6.90 18.74 -51.37
CA GLN A 403 -7.87 18.47 -52.43
C GLN A 403 -7.98 19.72 -53.30
N ILE A 404 -7.75 19.58 -54.60
CA ILE A 404 -7.72 20.71 -55.52
C ILE A 404 -8.69 20.50 -56.68
N GLU A 405 -9.37 21.55 -57.10
CA GLU A 405 -10.38 21.52 -58.17
C GLU A 405 -10.21 22.76 -59.06
N ASN A 406 -10.53 22.63 -60.34
CA ASN A 406 -10.71 23.78 -61.24
C ASN A 406 -12.18 23.84 -61.73
N ASP A 407 -12.50 24.76 -62.64
CA ASP A 407 -13.87 24.91 -63.16
C ASP A 407 -14.43 23.65 -63.87
N ASN A 408 -13.59 22.68 -64.25
CA ASN A 408 -14.00 21.50 -65.03
C ASN A 408 -14.02 20.19 -64.22
N ASN A 409 -13.03 19.97 -63.36
CA ASN A 409 -12.88 18.72 -62.61
C ASN A 409 -11.98 18.85 -61.36
N THR A 410 -12.02 17.80 -60.54
CA THR A 410 -11.04 17.57 -59.47
C THR A 410 -9.68 17.20 -60.05
N LEU A 411 -8.63 17.79 -59.49
CA LEU A 411 -7.24 17.63 -59.89
C LEU A 411 -6.49 16.74 -58.90
N ASN A 412 -5.41 16.11 -59.35
CA ASN A 412 -4.50 15.35 -58.49
C ASN A 412 -3.30 16.23 -58.09
N SER A 413 -3.17 16.57 -56.81
CA SER A 413 -2.10 17.42 -56.26
C SER A 413 -0.72 16.75 -56.25
N GLU A 414 -0.63 15.43 -56.41
CA GLU A 414 0.64 14.68 -56.45
C GLU A 414 1.33 14.73 -57.84
N LYS A 415 0.64 15.25 -58.86
CA LYS A 415 1.16 15.36 -60.23
C LYS A 415 1.04 16.81 -60.70
N PRO A 416 1.89 17.30 -61.61
CA PRO A 416 1.71 18.63 -62.18
C PRO A 416 0.33 18.81 -62.84
N TYR A 417 -0.31 19.96 -62.64
CA TYR A 417 -1.69 20.24 -63.05
C TYR A 417 -1.89 21.66 -63.59
N TYR A 418 -3.00 21.89 -64.28
CA TYR A 418 -3.44 23.21 -64.75
C TYR A 418 -4.50 23.79 -63.81
N PRO A 419 -4.14 24.72 -62.90
CA PRO A 419 -5.06 25.23 -61.88
C PRO A 419 -6.27 25.94 -62.47
N PHE A 420 -6.08 26.60 -63.63
CA PHE A 420 -7.10 27.37 -64.34
C PHE A 420 -7.53 26.70 -65.65
N THR A 421 -7.46 25.37 -65.70
CA THR A 421 -7.64 24.55 -66.91
C THR A 421 -6.54 24.75 -67.97
N ALA A 422 -6.51 23.90 -69.00
CA ALA A 422 -5.60 24.08 -70.14
C ALA A 422 -5.93 25.32 -70.98
N GLN A 423 -7.09 25.95 -70.75
CA GLN A 423 -7.52 27.17 -71.43
C GLN A 423 -7.94 28.25 -70.44
N PRO A 424 -6.99 28.89 -69.73
CA PRO A 424 -7.29 29.88 -68.70
C PRO A 424 -7.93 31.14 -69.28
N VAL A 425 -9.16 31.43 -68.85
CA VAL A 425 -9.91 32.64 -69.20
C VAL A 425 -10.01 33.58 -68.00
N LYS A 426 -10.36 34.84 -68.26
CA LYS A 426 -10.69 35.77 -67.18
C LYS A 426 -11.86 35.21 -66.36
N GLY A 427 -11.67 35.11 -65.05
CA GLY A 427 -12.66 34.54 -64.13
C GLY A 427 -12.52 33.04 -63.88
N SER A 428 -11.53 32.36 -64.49
CA SER A 428 -11.24 30.96 -64.17
C SER A 428 -10.90 30.78 -62.70
N ASN A 429 -11.45 29.74 -62.07
CA ASN A 429 -11.30 29.49 -60.64
C ASN A 429 -10.46 28.24 -60.38
N PHE A 430 -9.65 28.35 -59.33
CA PHE A 430 -8.92 27.24 -58.73
C PHE A 430 -9.33 27.15 -57.26
N TYR A 431 -9.84 25.99 -56.85
CA TYR A 431 -10.34 25.74 -55.51
C TYR A 431 -9.37 24.83 -54.77
N ILE A 432 -9.05 25.21 -53.52
CA ILE A 432 -8.17 24.49 -52.62
C ILE A 432 -9.00 24.11 -51.39
N LYS A 433 -9.08 22.81 -51.12
CA LYS A 433 -9.80 22.23 -50.00
C LYS A 433 -8.84 21.48 -49.09
N CYS A 434 -8.89 21.78 -47.79
CA CYS A 434 -8.12 21.10 -46.77
C CYS A 434 -9.06 20.69 -45.62
N PRO A 435 -9.72 19.51 -45.72
CA PRO A 435 -10.68 19.07 -44.71
C PRO A 435 -10.10 19.03 -43.29
N GLU A 436 -8.82 18.68 -43.17
CA GLU A 436 -8.09 18.67 -41.89
C GLU A 436 -8.02 20.06 -41.23
N MET A 437 -7.72 21.11 -42.00
CA MET A 437 -7.63 22.48 -41.48
C MET A 437 -9.03 23.04 -41.20
N PHE A 438 -9.97 22.80 -42.11
CA PHE A 438 -11.31 23.38 -42.04
C PHE A 438 -12.19 22.80 -40.93
N SER A 439 -11.93 21.58 -40.47
CA SER A 439 -12.58 21.01 -39.29
C SER A 439 -12.16 21.68 -37.98
N LYS A 440 -11.11 22.52 -37.99
CA LYS A 440 -10.52 23.18 -36.81
C LYS A 440 -10.88 24.66 -36.72
N LYS A 441 -10.65 25.27 -35.55
CA LYS A 441 -10.62 26.73 -35.35
C LYS A 441 -9.32 27.33 -35.89
N TRP A 442 -9.13 27.25 -37.20
CA TRP A 442 -7.94 27.79 -37.88
C TRP A 442 -7.99 29.33 -37.92
N LYS A 443 -6.82 29.97 -37.91
CA LYS A 443 -6.67 31.43 -37.88
C LYS A 443 -6.00 31.96 -39.14
N GLU A 444 -4.98 31.26 -39.61
CA GLU A 444 -4.15 31.65 -40.74
C GLU A 444 -3.82 30.42 -41.58
N ALA A 445 -3.84 30.58 -42.90
CA ALA A 445 -3.43 29.59 -43.87
C ALA A 445 -2.54 30.24 -44.92
N ASP A 446 -1.31 29.76 -45.07
CA ASP A 446 -0.36 30.21 -46.09
C ASP A 446 -0.29 29.19 -47.22
N ILE A 447 -0.55 29.65 -48.44
CA ILE A 447 -0.54 28.80 -49.63
C ILE A 447 0.66 29.22 -50.49
N THR A 448 1.45 28.22 -50.90
CA THR A 448 2.50 28.37 -51.91
C THR A 448 2.21 27.45 -53.09
N ILE A 449 2.17 28.00 -54.31
CA ILE A 449 2.07 27.23 -55.55
C ILE A 449 3.40 27.38 -56.29
N ASN A 450 4.07 26.26 -56.58
CA ASN A 450 5.30 26.26 -57.36
C ASN A 450 4.95 26.02 -58.84
N TRP A 451 5.45 26.87 -59.74
CA TRP A 451 5.12 26.79 -61.16
C TRP A 451 6.20 26.02 -61.95
N LYS A 452 5.77 25.14 -62.84
CA LYS A 452 6.62 24.26 -63.65
C LYS A 452 6.84 24.81 -65.06
N ASN A 453 8.00 24.55 -65.66
CA ASN A 453 8.31 24.97 -67.05
C ASN A 453 8.12 26.47 -67.27
N THR A 454 8.46 27.27 -66.26
CA THR A 454 8.29 28.72 -66.32
C THR A 454 9.33 29.36 -67.24
N PRO A 455 8.99 30.44 -67.96
CA PRO A 455 9.97 31.17 -68.77
C PRO A 455 10.99 31.90 -67.89
N ASN A 456 12.10 32.36 -68.47
CA ASN A 456 13.09 33.17 -67.73
C ASN A 456 12.53 34.53 -67.30
N SER A 457 11.66 35.14 -68.13
CA SER A 457 10.88 36.32 -67.81
C SER A 457 9.48 36.20 -68.43
N ILE A 458 8.44 36.47 -67.63
CA ILE A 458 7.06 36.54 -68.12
C ILE A 458 6.90 37.76 -69.02
N GLN A 459 7.47 38.92 -68.66
CA GLN A 459 7.46 40.11 -69.50
C GLN A 459 8.07 39.85 -70.88
N GLU A 460 9.25 39.22 -70.93
CA GLU A 460 9.93 38.95 -72.21
C GLU A 460 9.15 37.94 -73.07
N LEU A 461 8.62 36.87 -72.47
CA LEU A 461 7.85 35.84 -73.18
C LEU A 461 6.67 36.47 -73.95
N TYR A 462 5.95 37.39 -73.31
CA TYR A 462 4.78 38.05 -73.88
C TYR A 462 5.12 39.31 -74.70
N SER A 463 6.36 39.47 -75.15
CA SER A 463 6.71 40.51 -76.13
C SER A 463 5.93 40.32 -77.44
N GLY A 464 5.35 41.40 -77.98
CA GLY A 464 4.50 41.33 -79.17
C GLY A 464 3.01 41.12 -78.89
N TYR A 465 2.60 40.92 -77.63
CA TYR A 465 1.20 40.86 -77.24
C TYR A 465 0.60 42.25 -77.10
N VAL A 466 0.24 42.91 -78.20
CA VAL A 466 -0.15 44.34 -78.19
C VAL A 466 -1.65 44.61 -77.98
N ILE A 467 -2.47 43.56 -77.87
CA ILE A 467 -3.92 43.67 -77.67
C ILE A 467 -4.39 42.92 -76.43
N LYS A 468 -5.49 43.39 -75.85
CA LYS A 468 -6.19 42.69 -74.77
C LYS A 468 -7.21 41.69 -75.33
N PRO A 469 -7.63 40.70 -74.54
CA PRO A 469 -8.79 39.86 -74.84
C PRO A 469 -10.00 40.67 -75.31
N ASN A 470 -10.72 40.16 -76.30
CA ASN A 470 -11.89 40.80 -76.94
C ASN A 470 -11.63 42.12 -77.69
N GLN A 471 -10.37 42.55 -77.84
CA GLN A 471 -10.01 43.67 -78.70
C GLN A 471 -9.82 43.19 -80.14
N ASN A 472 -10.53 43.80 -81.09
CA ASN A 472 -10.28 43.59 -82.52
C ASN A 472 -9.48 44.78 -83.05
N ILE A 473 -8.45 44.49 -83.84
CA ILE A 473 -7.65 45.49 -84.54
C ILE A 473 -7.47 45.06 -85.99
N SER A 474 -7.48 46.03 -86.90
CA SER A 474 -7.13 45.82 -88.31
C SER A 474 -5.61 45.69 -88.48
N LEU A 475 -5.18 45.17 -89.62
CA LEU A 475 -3.74 45.07 -89.96
C LEU A 475 -3.05 46.44 -89.90
N LYS A 476 -3.69 47.51 -90.39
CA LYS A 476 -3.15 48.88 -90.34
C LYS A 476 -2.98 49.39 -88.91
N GLU A 477 -3.92 49.10 -88.01
CA GLU A 477 -3.85 49.49 -86.60
C GLU A 477 -2.78 48.67 -85.85
N PHE A 478 -2.62 47.38 -86.18
CA PHE A 478 -1.53 46.55 -85.66
C PHE A 478 -0.16 47.11 -86.07
N GLU A 479 0.01 47.43 -87.36
CA GLU A 479 1.21 48.06 -87.94
C GLU A 479 1.53 49.41 -87.27
N ALA A 480 0.51 50.23 -87.00
CA ALA A 480 0.66 51.52 -86.33
C ALA A 480 0.89 51.43 -84.80
N SER A 481 0.69 50.28 -84.16
CA SER A 481 0.84 50.16 -82.70
C SER A 481 2.29 50.35 -82.24
N GLU A 482 2.57 51.38 -81.44
CA GLU A 482 3.89 51.63 -80.85
C GLU A 482 4.13 50.85 -79.54
N ASN A 483 3.09 50.26 -78.95
CA ASN A 483 3.21 49.51 -77.70
C ASN A 483 3.88 48.15 -77.94
N PRO A 484 4.94 47.79 -77.21
CA PRO A 484 5.64 46.50 -77.40
C PRO A 484 4.88 45.30 -76.81
N SER A 485 4.08 45.51 -75.75
CA SER A 485 3.19 44.49 -75.16
C SER A 485 2.20 45.11 -74.16
N VAL A 486 1.08 44.42 -73.92
CA VAL A 486 0.16 44.67 -72.80
C VAL A 486 0.70 44.13 -71.48
N VAL A 487 1.59 43.13 -71.53
CA VAL A 487 2.30 42.56 -70.38
C VAL A 487 3.52 43.43 -70.07
N ARG A 488 3.39 44.32 -69.08
CA ARG A 488 4.42 45.33 -68.76
C ARG A 488 5.43 44.89 -67.70
N GLY A 489 5.21 43.74 -67.07
CA GLY A 489 6.05 43.20 -66.01
C GLY A 489 5.63 41.77 -65.69
N ASP A 490 6.46 41.06 -64.93
CA ASP A 490 6.18 39.68 -64.54
C ASP A 490 4.95 39.55 -63.62
N ASP A 491 4.60 40.64 -62.94
CA ASP A 491 3.46 40.76 -62.05
C ASP A 491 2.14 41.03 -62.78
N TYR A 492 2.12 41.01 -64.12
CA TYR A 492 0.93 41.33 -64.92
C TYR A 492 -0.27 40.44 -64.61
N PHE A 493 -0.04 39.13 -64.49
CA PHE A 493 -1.11 38.17 -64.19
C PHE A 493 -1.42 38.23 -62.70
N LYS A 494 -2.66 38.62 -62.40
CA LYS A 494 -3.15 38.78 -61.04
C LYS A 494 -4.30 37.81 -60.77
N ALA A 495 -4.49 37.48 -59.51
CA ALA A 495 -5.64 36.75 -59.04
C ALA A 495 -6.27 37.41 -57.81
N ASP A 496 -7.54 37.12 -57.56
CA ASP A 496 -8.22 37.47 -56.33
C ASP A 496 -8.45 36.19 -55.51
N THR A 497 -8.40 36.29 -54.18
CA THR A 497 -8.66 35.15 -53.27
C THR A 497 -9.96 35.33 -52.52
N ALA A 498 -10.70 34.25 -52.35
CA ALA A 498 -11.91 34.20 -51.53
C ALA A 498 -11.94 32.95 -50.66
N LEU A 499 -12.62 33.02 -49.53
CA LEU A 499 -12.90 31.90 -48.63
C LEU A 499 -14.39 31.59 -48.65
N LEU A 500 -14.74 30.32 -48.86
CA LEU A 500 -16.10 29.84 -48.71
C LEU A 500 -16.33 29.53 -47.23
N GLU A 501 -17.25 30.28 -46.63
CA GLU A 501 -17.64 30.13 -45.23
C GLU A 501 -19.16 30.19 -45.09
N LYS A 502 -19.77 29.19 -44.46
CA LYS A 502 -21.24 29.04 -44.31
C LYS A 502 -21.97 29.25 -45.64
N GLU A 503 -21.51 28.56 -46.69
CA GLU A 503 -22.02 28.66 -48.06
C GLU A 503 -21.88 30.05 -48.75
N VAL A 504 -21.18 31.01 -48.13
CA VAL A 504 -20.95 32.36 -48.68
C VAL A 504 -19.47 32.59 -48.98
N TRP A 505 -19.17 33.17 -50.15
CA TRP A 505 -17.81 33.54 -50.54
C TRP A 505 -17.42 34.92 -49.99
N TYR A 506 -16.38 34.98 -49.17
CA TYR A 506 -15.80 36.21 -48.65
C TYR A 506 -14.45 36.49 -49.32
N ASN A 507 -14.30 37.66 -49.94
CA ASN A 507 -13.02 38.08 -50.52
C ASN A 507 -11.97 38.29 -49.41
N LYS A 508 -10.74 37.84 -49.64
CA LYS A 508 -9.67 37.86 -48.64
C LYS A 508 -8.46 38.69 -49.08
N ALA A 509 -8.03 38.53 -50.34
CA ALA A 509 -7.01 39.37 -50.96
C ALA A 509 -7.40 39.66 -52.41
N GLN A 510 -6.98 40.82 -52.91
CA GLN A 510 -7.17 41.21 -54.30
C GLN A 510 -5.82 41.54 -54.94
N ASP A 511 -5.75 41.38 -56.26
CA ASP A 511 -4.56 41.70 -57.07
C ASP A 511 -3.27 41.00 -56.59
N ILE A 512 -3.37 39.73 -56.18
CA ILE A 512 -2.18 38.94 -55.85
C ILE A 512 -1.39 38.57 -57.11
N ASP A 513 -0.07 38.71 -57.04
CA ASP A 513 0.83 38.35 -58.14
C ASP A 513 0.77 36.83 -58.36
N LEU A 514 0.32 36.41 -59.55
CA LEU A 514 0.30 34.99 -59.87
C LEU A 514 1.72 34.46 -60.06
N PHE A 515 2.59 35.23 -60.71
CA PHE A 515 3.97 34.86 -60.96
C PHE A 515 4.93 35.82 -60.24
N LYS A 516 5.36 35.42 -59.05
CA LYS A 516 6.39 36.14 -58.30
C LYS A 516 7.69 35.34 -58.33
N LYS A 517 8.76 35.95 -58.81
CA LYS A 517 10.07 35.30 -58.88
C LYS A 517 10.72 35.26 -57.49
N VAL A 518 10.97 34.06 -56.99
CA VAL A 518 11.63 33.80 -55.69
C VAL A 518 12.73 32.76 -55.93
N ASP A 519 13.97 33.09 -55.60
CA ASP A 519 15.14 32.21 -55.79
C ASP A 519 15.28 31.68 -57.24
N GLY A 520 14.92 32.51 -58.22
CA GLY A 520 15.02 32.17 -59.64
C GLY A 520 13.82 31.40 -60.23
N VAL A 521 12.87 30.96 -59.41
CA VAL A 521 11.67 30.21 -59.84
C VAL A 521 10.41 31.05 -59.58
N TYR A 522 9.41 30.98 -60.46
CA TYR A 522 8.13 31.65 -60.21
C TYR A 522 7.27 30.85 -59.24
N LYS A 523 6.69 31.56 -58.27
CA LYS A 523 5.76 31.02 -57.27
C LYS A 523 4.58 31.96 -57.09
N THR A 524 3.42 31.41 -56.70
CA THR A 524 2.34 32.20 -56.08
C THR A 524 2.41 32.02 -54.58
N ARG A 525 2.33 33.10 -53.81
CA ARG A 525 2.22 33.06 -52.35
C ARG A 525 1.12 33.99 -51.88
N PHE A 526 0.22 33.48 -51.06
CA PHE A 526 -0.81 34.28 -50.41
C PHE A 526 -1.23 33.66 -49.09
N SER A 527 -1.72 34.51 -48.20
CA SER A 527 -2.22 34.12 -46.88
C SER A 527 -3.72 34.39 -46.82
N VAL A 528 -4.45 33.49 -46.19
CA VAL A 528 -5.87 33.64 -45.91
C VAL A 528 -6.05 33.64 -44.41
N ASN A 529 -6.78 34.63 -43.90
CA ASN A 529 -7.11 34.72 -42.47
C ASN A 529 -8.58 34.40 -42.23
N ASN A 530 -8.85 33.67 -41.14
CA ASN A 530 -10.19 33.38 -40.68
C ASN A 530 -10.50 34.18 -39.40
N LEU A 531 -11.61 34.92 -39.43
CA LEU A 531 -12.09 35.70 -38.30
C LEU A 531 -13.16 34.95 -37.49
N SER A 532 -13.66 33.82 -38.01
CA SER A 532 -14.60 32.98 -37.29
C SER A 532 -13.95 32.35 -36.07
N ASN A 533 -14.76 32.22 -35.01
CA ASN A 533 -14.43 31.50 -33.78
C ASN A 533 -15.12 30.13 -33.71
N GLU A 534 -15.80 29.72 -34.77
CA GLU A 534 -16.46 28.42 -34.90
C GLU A 534 -15.64 27.48 -35.80
N SER A 535 -15.52 26.21 -35.40
CA SER A 535 -14.90 25.15 -36.20
C SER A 535 -15.84 24.69 -37.31
N GLY A 536 -15.32 24.25 -38.45
CA GLY A 536 -16.12 23.63 -39.51
C GLY A 536 -16.97 24.60 -40.34
N THR A 537 -16.77 25.91 -40.21
CA THR A 537 -17.54 26.91 -40.98
C THR A 537 -16.99 27.12 -42.39
N SER A 538 -15.71 26.84 -42.60
CA SER A 538 -15.01 27.04 -43.87
C SER A 538 -14.99 25.74 -44.69
N GLU A 539 -15.04 25.83 -46.02
CA GLU A 539 -15.08 24.65 -46.89
C GLU A 539 -14.03 24.65 -48.01
N ALA A 540 -13.71 25.83 -48.56
CA ALA A 540 -12.79 25.95 -49.70
C ALA A 540 -12.17 27.34 -49.76
N ILE A 541 -10.93 27.42 -50.26
CA ILE A 541 -10.29 28.67 -50.68
C ILE A 541 -10.34 28.72 -52.20
N ARG A 542 -10.79 29.83 -52.78
CA ARG A 542 -10.84 30.05 -54.23
C ARG A 542 -9.81 31.10 -54.63
N LEU A 543 -9.07 30.78 -55.68
CA LEU A 543 -8.20 31.67 -56.41
C LEU A 543 -8.83 31.95 -57.78
N THR A 544 -9.17 33.19 -58.07
CA THR A 544 -9.86 33.59 -59.32
C THR A 544 -8.93 34.44 -60.17
N LEU A 545 -8.70 34.02 -61.41
CA LEU A 545 -7.79 34.69 -62.33
C LEU A 545 -8.41 35.99 -62.91
N LYS A 546 -7.70 37.14 -62.85
CA LYS A 546 -8.25 38.44 -63.32
C LYS A 546 -8.07 38.70 -64.82
N GLN A 547 -7.16 37.98 -65.46
CA GLN A 547 -6.85 38.09 -66.90
C GLN A 547 -6.84 36.70 -67.53
N SER A 548 -7.11 36.53 -68.83
CA SER A 548 -6.76 35.27 -69.50
C SER A 548 -5.23 35.14 -69.61
N ALA A 549 -4.69 33.94 -69.85
CA ALA A 549 -3.27 33.80 -70.20
C ALA A 549 -2.95 34.28 -71.64
N LEU A 550 -3.82 35.09 -72.25
CA LEU A 550 -3.68 35.66 -73.60
C LEU A 550 -3.59 34.64 -74.76
N GLN A 551 -3.84 33.36 -74.51
CA GLN A 551 -4.00 32.34 -75.55
C GLN A 551 -5.13 32.64 -76.54
N ASP A 552 -6.14 33.39 -76.12
CA ASP A 552 -7.30 33.79 -76.93
C ASP A 552 -6.96 34.86 -77.98
N VAL A 553 -5.88 35.63 -77.75
CA VAL A 553 -5.37 36.63 -78.70
C VAL A 553 -4.17 36.14 -79.50
N TYR A 554 -3.47 35.09 -79.06
CA TYR A 554 -2.27 34.57 -79.70
C TYR A 554 -2.46 34.22 -81.20
N PRO A 555 -3.46 33.43 -81.63
CA PRO A 555 -3.63 33.11 -83.05
C PRO A 555 -3.87 34.34 -83.93
N LYS A 556 -4.61 35.33 -83.40
CA LYS A 556 -4.89 36.59 -84.10
C LYS A 556 -3.61 37.40 -84.27
N LEU A 557 -2.86 37.58 -83.18
CA LEU A 557 -1.60 38.32 -83.19
C LEU A 557 -0.53 37.63 -84.05
N TYR A 558 -0.45 36.30 -84.00
CA TYR A 558 0.45 35.52 -84.83
C TYR A 558 0.14 35.71 -86.33
N THR A 559 -1.15 35.65 -86.70
CA THR A 559 -1.61 35.89 -88.09
C THR A 559 -1.35 37.32 -88.53
N LEU A 560 -1.62 38.31 -87.68
CA LEU A 560 -1.37 39.73 -87.97
C LEU A 560 0.12 40.03 -88.10
N ALA A 561 0.97 39.42 -87.27
CA ALA A 561 2.42 39.53 -87.37
C ALA A 561 2.95 38.97 -88.70
N LEU A 562 2.47 37.78 -89.12
CA LEU A 562 2.85 37.17 -90.40
C LEU A 562 2.29 37.91 -91.63
N SER A 563 1.15 38.58 -91.48
CA SER A 563 0.50 39.34 -92.56
C SER A 563 1.01 40.78 -92.66
N SER A 564 1.80 41.25 -91.69
CA SER A 564 2.32 42.62 -91.64
C SER A 564 3.46 42.85 -92.62
N ASN A 565 3.59 44.09 -93.11
CA ASN A 565 4.67 44.47 -94.01
C ASN A 565 6.03 44.32 -93.29
N PRO A 566 7.05 43.68 -93.89
CA PRO A 566 8.39 43.54 -93.31
C PRO A 566 9.02 44.87 -92.83
N THR A 567 8.63 46.00 -93.40
CA THR A 567 9.11 47.34 -92.99
C THR A 567 8.52 47.82 -91.66
N ALA A 568 7.39 47.25 -91.20
CA ALA A 568 6.72 47.60 -89.95
C ALA A 568 7.36 47.00 -88.70
N LYS A 569 8.38 46.12 -88.85
CA LYS A 569 9.20 45.54 -87.76
C LYS A 569 8.39 44.98 -86.58
N LYS A 570 7.28 44.28 -86.85
CA LYS A 570 6.48 43.66 -85.79
C LYS A 570 7.10 42.36 -85.31
N LEU A 571 7.10 42.19 -83.99
CA LEU A 571 7.54 40.96 -83.35
C LEU A 571 6.48 39.87 -83.56
N ILE A 572 6.94 38.68 -83.91
CA ILE A 572 6.09 37.48 -83.87
C ILE A 572 5.92 37.13 -82.39
N PRO A 573 4.68 37.07 -81.87
CA PRO A 573 4.45 36.70 -80.47
C PRO A 573 4.91 35.26 -80.22
N ASN A 574 5.55 35.01 -79.07
CA ASN A 574 5.83 33.65 -78.62
C ASN A 574 4.54 32.95 -78.17
N GLU A 575 4.55 31.62 -78.06
CA GLU A 575 3.43 30.88 -77.47
C GLU A 575 3.25 31.28 -75.99
N PRO A 576 2.01 31.53 -75.52
CA PRO A 576 1.78 32.00 -74.17
C PRO A 576 2.02 30.88 -73.16
N TYR A 577 2.63 31.22 -72.03
CA TYR A 577 2.78 30.28 -70.92
C TYR A 577 1.42 30.05 -70.24
N ILE A 578 0.91 28.83 -70.37
CA ILE A 578 -0.29 28.36 -69.67
C ILE A 578 0.13 28.02 -68.23
N PRO A 579 -0.49 28.61 -67.18
CA PRO A 579 -0.12 28.35 -65.79
C PRO A 579 -0.16 26.85 -65.47
N PHE A 580 1.01 26.25 -65.30
CA PHE A 580 1.18 24.82 -65.03
C PHE A 580 1.88 24.64 -63.69
N ALA A 581 1.14 24.21 -62.67
CA ALA A 581 1.66 24.06 -61.32
C ALA A 581 2.42 22.73 -61.21
N GLU A 582 3.59 22.75 -60.56
CA GLU A 582 4.33 21.54 -60.20
C GLU A 582 3.71 20.87 -58.97
N ASP A 583 3.54 21.65 -57.90
CA ASP A 583 2.91 21.25 -56.65
C ASP A 583 2.35 22.48 -55.90
N ILE A 584 1.64 22.19 -54.81
CA ILE A 584 1.09 23.14 -53.87
C ILE A 584 1.49 22.73 -52.46
N GLU A 585 1.80 23.73 -51.65
CA GLU A 585 2.15 23.58 -50.24
C GLU A 585 1.23 24.48 -49.42
N LEU A 586 0.63 23.91 -48.37
CA LEU A 586 -0.23 24.62 -47.42
C LEU A 586 0.38 24.55 -46.02
N ASN A 587 0.49 25.71 -45.37
CA ASN A 587 0.77 25.81 -43.95
C ASN A 587 -0.47 26.38 -43.26
N TYR A 588 -0.77 25.96 -42.05
CA TYR A 588 -1.85 26.56 -41.29
C TYR A 588 -1.54 26.64 -39.80
N ARG A 589 -2.23 27.56 -39.14
CA ARG A 589 -2.25 27.68 -37.69
C ARG A 589 -3.68 27.61 -37.17
N ALA A 590 -3.92 26.77 -36.16
CA ALA A 590 -5.20 26.68 -35.47
C ALA A 590 -5.02 26.73 -33.96
N SER A 591 -5.99 27.30 -33.25
CA SER A 591 -5.93 27.40 -31.80
C SER A 591 -7.31 27.36 -31.15
N GLU A 592 -7.36 26.80 -29.95
CA GLU A 592 -8.57 26.68 -29.15
C GLU A 592 -8.23 26.65 -27.66
N SER A 593 -9.15 27.13 -26.82
CA SER A 593 -9.02 27.08 -25.36
C SER A 593 -10.15 26.26 -24.72
N ILE A 594 -9.83 25.60 -23.60
CA ILE A 594 -10.76 24.75 -22.83
C ILE A 594 -11.87 25.58 -22.17
N TYR A 595 -11.51 26.72 -21.58
CA TYR A 595 -12.44 27.57 -20.87
C TYR A 595 -12.61 28.89 -21.62
N SER A 596 -13.84 29.23 -22.00
CA SER A 596 -14.20 30.56 -22.47
C SER A 596 -14.81 31.33 -21.31
N TYR A 597 -14.06 32.28 -20.77
CA TYR A 597 -14.61 33.25 -19.83
C TYR A 597 -15.51 34.22 -20.62
N LEU A 598 -16.81 34.16 -20.40
CA LEU A 598 -17.71 35.24 -20.84
C LEU A 598 -17.31 36.51 -20.06
N ASN A 599 -17.36 37.64 -20.77
CA ASN A 599 -16.83 38.95 -20.41
C ASN A 599 -16.86 39.36 -18.92
N GLU A 600 -15.86 40.18 -18.59
CA GLU A 600 -15.57 40.88 -17.34
C GLU A 600 -16.81 41.34 -16.53
N GLU A 601 -16.64 41.31 -15.19
CA GLU A 601 -17.47 41.94 -14.13
C GLU A 601 -18.55 41.16 -13.39
N SER A 602 -18.66 39.84 -13.52
CA SER A 602 -19.36 39.05 -12.50
C SER A 602 -18.75 37.67 -12.31
N ILE A 603 -18.82 37.16 -11.08
CA ILE A 603 -18.48 35.77 -10.71
C ILE A 603 -19.51 34.87 -11.42
N GLY A 604 -19.33 34.68 -12.73
CA GLY A 604 -20.19 33.89 -13.61
C GLY A 604 -19.60 32.51 -13.87
N GLU A 605 -20.44 31.49 -13.84
CA GLU A 605 -20.10 30.07 -14.05
C GLU A 605 -19.28 29.87 -15.34
N ALA A 606 -18.12 29.22 -15.23
CA ALA A 606 -17.31 28.85 -16.39
C ALA A 606 -18.08 27.84 -17.25
N SER A 607 -18.37 28.20 -18.52
CA SER A 607 -18.92 27.24 -19.48
C SER A 607 -17.77 26.43 -20.10
N LYS A 608 -17.85 25.10 -19.98
CA LYS A 608 -16.89 24.16 -20.55
C LYS A 608 -17.05 24.16 -22.07
N ASN A 609 -15.97 24.43 -22.80
CA ASN A 609 -15.99 24.31 -24.26
C ASN A 609 -15.84 22.83 -24.65
N ASN A 610 -16.78 22.30 -25.45
CA ASN A 610 -16.77 20.91 -25.89
C ASN A 610 -15.63 20.58 -26.90
N GLY A 611 -14.90 21.57 -27.42
CA GLY A 611 -13.83 21.37 -28.41
C GLY A 611 -12.48 20.90 -27.85
N VAL A 612 -12.23 21.08 -26.55
CA VAL A 612 -11.01 20.60 -25.88
C VAL A 612 -11.39 20.05 -24.51
N GLN A 613 -11.11 18.77 -24.28
CA GLN A 613 -11.42 18.06 -23.04
C GLN A 613 -10.12 17.77 -22.27
N LEU A 614 -10.15 17.93 -20.96
CA LEU A 614 -9.04 17.60 -20.07
C LEU A 614 -9.39 16.35 -19.27
N TYR A 615 -8.48 15.38 -19.29
CA TYR A 615 -8.56 14.13 -18.56
C TYR A 615 -7.43 14.04 -17.54
N HIS A 616 -7.76 13.49 -16.37
CA HIS A 616 -6.78 13.06 -15.39
C HIS A 616 -6.29 11.65 -15.74
N GLU A 617 -4.97 11.47 -15.69
CA GLU A 617 -4.32 10.15 -15.73
C GLU A 617 -4.00 9.76 -14.30
N ASP A 618 -4.83 8.91 -13.72
CA ASP A 618 -4.68 8.42 -12.35
C ASP A 618 -4.05 7.02 -12.36
N ALA A 619 -3.59 6.55 -11.20
CA ALA A 619 -2.86 5.30 -11.02
C ALA A 619 -3.62 4.08 -11.55
N PHE A 620 -4.96 4.13 -11.56
CA PHE A 620 -5.81 3.00 -11.92
C PHE A 620 -6.81 3.25 -13.06
N GLY A 621 -6.81 4.44 -13.66
CA GLY A 621 -7.77 4.77 -14.73
C GLY A 621 -7.69 6.22 -15.21
N GLN A 622 -8.42 6.50 -16.28
CA GLN A 622 -8.52 7.82 -16.89
C GLN A 622 -9.94 8.35 -16.77
N TYR A 623 -10.10 9.58 -16.30
CA TYR A 623 -11.42 10.20 -16.14
C TYR A 623 -11.39 11.67 -16.52
N GLU A 624 -12.51 12.15 -17.07
CA GLU A 624 -12.61 13.54 -17.48
C GLU A 624 -12.62 14.44 -16.24
N LYS A 625 -11.92 15.57 -16.32
CA LYS A 625 -11.89 16.56 -15.25
C LYS A 625 -13.25 17.25 -15.13
N GLU A 626 -13.80 17.21 -13.92
CA GLU A 626 -14.99 17.96 -13.53
C GLU A 626 -14.70 19.46 -13.42
N THR A 627 -15.69 20.30 -13.70
CA THR A 627 -15.53 21.76 -13.71
C THR A 627 -15.11 22.32 -12.34
N ASP A 628 -15.53 21.67 -11.25
CA ASP A 628 -15.24 22.09 -9.87
C ASP A 628 -13.81 21.74 -9.42
N THR A 629 -13.25 20.64 -9.94
CA THR A 629 -11.86 20.27 -9.66
C THR A 629 -10.95 21.17 -10.50
N ARG A 630 -10.15 22.05 -9.89
CA ARG A 630 -9.28 22.97 -10.64
C ARG A 630 -7.86 22.43 -10.88
N SER A 631 -7.41 21.36 -10.24
CA SER A 631 -6.06 20.81 -10.46
C SER A 631 -5.86 20.32 -11.91
N ILE A 632 -4.60 20.23 -12.35
CA ILE A 632 -4.26 19.69 -13.68
C ILE A 632 -4.05 18.18 -13.67
N VAL A 633 -3.59 17.64 -12.53
CA VAL A 633 -3.34 16.21 -12.28
C VAL A 633 -4.24 15.71 -11.14
N PRO A 634 -4.45 14.39 -11.00
CA PRO A 634 -5.05 13.80 -9.80
C PRO A 634 -4.31 14.26 -8.54
N VAL A 635 -5.04 14.55 -7.46
CA VAL A 635 -4.44 14.99 -6.19
C VAL A 635 -4.65 13.92 -5.13
N HIS A 636 -3.56 13.21 -4.81
CA HIS A 636 -3.49 12.33 -3.65
C HIS A 636 -2.79 13.04 -2.50
N LYS A 637 -3.45 13.11 -1.35
CA LYS A 637 -2.86 13.66 -0.12
C LYS A 637 -1.71 12.75 0.35
N GLY A 638 -0.78 13.31 1.12
CA GLY A 638 0.26 12.51 1.76
C GLY A 638 -0.33 11.42 2.65
N GLY A 639 0.32 10.26 2.71
CA GLY A 639 -0.20 9.04 3.33
C GLY A 639 -0.65 8.03 2.27
N GLY A 640 -1.64 7.20 2.57
CA GLY A 640 -2.06 6.18 1.61
C GLY A 640 -3.54 5.82 1.63
N GLU A 641 -3.94 5.14 0.57
CA GLU A 641 -5.32 4.87 0.16
C GLU A 641 -5.47 3.37 -0.14
N LEU A 642 -6.49 2.75 0.45
CA LEU A 642 -6.91 1.37 0.21
C LEU A 642 -8.25 1.39 -0.51
N TYR A 643 -8.31 0.83 -1.71
CA TYR A 643 -9.52 0.71 -2.52
C TYR A 643 -10.02 -0.73 -2.51
N ILE A 644 -11.31 -0.91 -2.21
CA ILE A 644 -11.96 -2.22 -2.15
C ILE A 644 -13.11 -2.21 -3.14
N GLY A 645 -12.97 -3.02 -4.19
CA GLY A 645 -13.96 -3.19 -5.25
C GLY A 645 -14.94 -4.30 -4.88
N LEU A 646 -16.20 -3.93 -4.72
CA LEU A 646 -17.27 -4.81 -4.29
C LEU A 646 -18.21 -5.13 -5.46
N GLU A 647 -18.44 -6.41 -5.71
CA GLU A 647 -19.63 -6.83 -6.46
C GLU A 647 -20.81 -6.73 -5.49
N ALA A 648 -21.57 -5.63 -5.53
CA ALA A 648 -22.69 -5.38 -4.63
C ALA A 648 -23.78 -4.57 -5.36
N THR A 649 -25.00 -4.61 -4.84
CA THR A 649 -26.12 -3.82 -5.39
C THR A 649 -26.42 -2.60 -4.51
N PRO A 650 -26.79 -1.45 -5.09
CA PRO A 650 -27.29 -0.30 -4.33
C PRO A 650 -28.44 -0.67 -3.39
N GLU A 651 -28.65 0.16 -2.37
CA GLU A 651 -29.65 -0.02 -1.30
C GLU A 651 -29.43 -1.23 -0.37
N THR A 652 -28.31 -1.95 -0.52
CA THR A 652 -27.93 -3.04 0.41
C THR A 652 -27.03 -2.55 1.53
N THR A 653 -26.97 -3.35 2.61
CA THR A 653 -26.00 -3.15 3.69
C THR A 653 -24.85 -4.13 3.51
N VAL A 654 -23.63 -3.64 3.52
CA VAL A 654 -22.42 -4.47 3.48
C VAL A 654 -21.84 -4.56 4.88
N SER A 655 -21.50 -5.77 5.30
CA SER A 655 -20.76 -6.06 6.54
C SER A 655 -19.41 -6.64 6.16
N LEU A 656 -18.35 -5.88 6.39
CA LEU A 656 -16.99 -6.17 5.95
C LEU A 656 -16.11 -6.48 7.17
N LEU A 657 -15.63 -7.71 7.30
CA LEU A 657 -14.57 -8.04 8.25
C LEU A 657 -13.22 -7.65 7.65
N ILE A 658 -12.48 -6.80 8.37
CA ILE A 658 -11.07 -6.53 8.09
C ILE A 658 -10.26 -7.26 9.17
N GLN A 659 -9.66 -8.38 8.80
CA GLN A 659 -8.79 -9.14 9.68
C GLN A 659 -7.38 -8.54 9.64
N MET A 660 -6.89 -8.10 10.78
CA MET A 660 -5.57 -7.51 10.96
C MET A 660 -4.61 -8.49 11.63
N LEU A 661 -3.32 -8.36 11.31
CA LEU A 661 -2.23 -8.92 12.12
C LEU A 661 -1.87 -7.89 13.20
N GLU A 662 -2.58 -7.93 14.32
CA GLU A 662 -2.41 -6.96 15.41
C GLU A 662 -0.97 -6.96 15.96
N GLY A 663 -0.37 -5.78 16.14
CA GLY A 663 1.02 -5.63 16.60
C GLY A 663 2.06 -5.58 15.48
N SER A 664 1.64 -5.64 14.20
CA SER A 664 2.52 -5.50 13.04
C SER A 664 2.76 -4.06 12.59
N GLU A 665 2.08 -3.09 13.20
CA GLU A 665 2.35 -1.67 12.98
C GLU A 665 3.72 -1.26 13.54
N ASN A 666 4.27 -0.17 13.02
CA ASN A 666 5.48 0.44 13.54
C ASN A 666 5.11 1.39 14.72
N PRO A 667 5.44 1.05 15.98
CA PRO A 667 5.13 1.91 17.11
C PRO A 667 6.04 3.15 17.20
N LEU A 668 7.09 3.22 16.38
CA LEU A 668 8.07 4.31 16.40
C LEU A 668 7.66 5.51 15.53
N VAL A 669 6.72 5.32 14.59
CA VAL A 669 6.18 6.43 13.78
C VAL A 669 5.07 7.15 14.52
N GLU A 670 4.85 8.42 14.13
CA GLU A 670 3.76 9.21 14.71
C GLU A 670 2.40 8.57 14.38
N THR A 671 1.59 8.36 15.41
CA THR A 671 0.27 7.75 15.28
C THR A 671 -0.82 8.81 15.05
N PHE A 672 -2.05 8.34 14.86
CA PHE A 672 -3.24 9.18 14.75
C PHE A 672 -3.47 10.01 16.03
N GLY A 673 -3.74 11.30 15.86
CA GLY A 673 -4.24 12.15 16.94
C GLY A 673 -5.60 11.65 17.49
N GLU A 674 -6.03 12.13 18.66
CA GLU A 674 -7.27 11.65 19.32
C GLU A 674 -8.50 11.71 18.40
N LYS A 675 -8.65 12.80 17.65
CA LYS A 675 -9.79 13.05 16.74
C LYS A 675 -9.53 12.61 15.29
N GLU A 676 -8.37 12.01 15.02
CA GLU A 676 -7.99 11.58 13.68
C GLU A 676 -8.36 10.11 13.48
N PHE A 677 -8.98 9.80 12.34
CA PHE A 677 -9.47 8.46 11.99
C PHE A 677 -9.22 8.18 10.51
N ILE A 678 -9.32 6.91 10.13
CA ILE A 678 -9.34 6.50 8.72
C ILE A 678 -10.62 7.03 8.07
N GLU A 679 -10.47 7.82 7.02
CA GLU A 679 -11.58 8.40 6.28
C GLU A 679 -12.12 7.39 5.27
N TRP A 680 -13.43 7.15 5.29
CA TRP A 680 -14.09 6.23 4.38
C TRP A 680 -14.91 6.98 3.33
N HIS A 681 -14.73 6.59 2.08
CA HIS A 681 -15.40 7.16 0.92
C HIS A 681 -15.97 6.07 0.02
N ILE A 682 -16.96 6.42 -0.80
CA ILE A 682 -17.55 5.58 -1.83
C ILE A 682 -17.50 6.31 -3.17
N LEU A 683 -17.14 5.61 -4.24
CA LEU A 683 -17.06 6.19 -5.58
C LEU A 683 -18.45 6.21 -6.22
N SER A 684 -18.83 7.35 -6.81
CA SER A 684 -19.96 7.47 -7.72
C SER A 684 -19.63 8.51 -8.77
N ASP A 685 -19.80 8.18 -10.04
CA ASP A 685 -19.62 9.11 -11.17
C ASP A 685 -18.23 9.80 -11.13
N ASN A 686 -17.16 9.00 -10.98
CA ASN A 686 -15.78 9.46 -10.83
C ASN A 686 -15.51 10.42 -9.64
N THR A 687 -16.47 10.55 -8.72
CA THR A 687 -16.36 11.42 -7.55
C THR A 687 -16.42 10.63 -6.25
N TRP A 688 -15.44 10.85 -5.36
CA TRP A 688 -15.44 10.26 -4.03
C TRP A 688 -16.40 11.00 -3.09
N ARG A 689 -17.43 10.32 -2.61
CA ARG A 689 -18.38 10.83 -1.61
C ARG A 689 -18.07 10.25 -0.24
N SER A 690 -18.22 11.04 0.82
CA SER A 690 -17.96 10.57 2.19
C SER A 690 -18.97 9.49 2.60
N LEU A 691 -18.47 8.39 3.17
CA LEU A 691 -19.29 7.28 3.67
C LEU A 691 -19.69 7.48 5.14
N SER A 692 -19.17 8.51 5.82
CA SER A 692 -19.35 8.73 7.27
C SER A 692 -20.82 8.74 7.70
N ASN A 693 -21.70 9.37 6.92
CA ASN A 693 -23.14 9.44 7.22
C ASN A 693 -23.89 8.12 6.98
N HIS A 694 -23.29 7.18 6.25
CA HIS A 694 -23.85 5.87 5.93
C HIS A 694 -23.13 4.71 6.66
N MET A 695 -22.13 5.04 7.47
CA MET A 695 -21.40 4.10 8.31
C MET A 695 -22.27 3.72 9.51
N LEU A 696 -22.64 2.44 9.61
CA LEU A 696 -23.44 1.91 10.71
C LEU A 696 -22.56 1.42 11.86
N LYS A 697 -21.36 0.93 11.55
CA LYS A 697 -20.44 0.33 12.52
C LYS A 697 -19.01 0.34 11.98
N ASN A 698 -18.02 0.67 12.80
CA ASN A 698 -16.61 0.50 12.48
C ASN A 698 -15.83 0.08 13.72
N GLU A 699 -15.44 -1.19 13.79
CA GLU A 699 -14.71 -1.76 14.93
C GLU A 699 -13.19 -1.79 14.73
N THR A 700 -12.67 -1.40 13.57
CA THR A 700 -11.24 -1.57 13.22
C THR A 700 -10.28 -0.64 13.96
N ARG A 701 -10.81 0.33 14.73
CA ARG A 701 -10.06 1.28 15.57
C ARG A 701 -8.81 1.86 14.89
N LYS A 702 -9.01 2.56 13.77
CA LYS A 702 -7.92 3.17 12.98
C LYS A 702 -6.97 2.13 12.36
N PHE A 703 -7.48 0.93 12.07
CA PHE A 703 -6.74 -0.20 11.50
C PHE A 703 -5.66 -0.76 12.45
N LEU A 704 -5.90 -0.69 13.77
CA LEU A 704 -5.02 -1.25 14.80
C LEU A 704 -5.53 -2.58 15.38
N GLU A 705 -6.80 -2.91 15.14
CA GLU A 705 -7.45 -4.13 15.63
C GLU A 705 -8.32 -4.73 14.51
N SER A 706 -8.52 -6.05 14.56
CA SER A 706 -9.47 -6.72 13.68
C SER A 706 -10.90 -6.29 14.01
N GLY A 707 -11.75 -6.12 12.99
CA GLY A 707 -13.11 -5.65 13.24
C GLY A 707 -14.03 -5.64 12.04
N ILE A 708 -15.32 -5.49 12.30
CA ILE A 708 -16.34 -5.34 11.27
C ILE A 708 -16.58 -3.85 10.97
N VAL A 709 -16.57 -3.53 9.68
CA VAL A 709 -17.02 -2.26 9.10
C VAL A 709 -18.35 -2.51 8.39
N LYS A 710 -19.43 -1.91 8.89
CA LYS A 710 -20.79 -2.08 8.36
C LYS A 710 -21.30 -0.73 7.85
N PHE A 711 -21.77 -0.70 6.61
CA PHE A 711 -22.27 0.52 5.99
C PHE A 711 -23.41 0.22 5.00
N LYS A 712 -24.24 1.22 4.75
CA LYS A 712 -25.31 1.15 3.75
C LYS A 712 -24.84 1.77 2.44
N ILE A 713 -25.14 1.11 1.33
CA ILE A 713 -24.95 1.66 -0.01
C ILE A 713 -26.21 2.45 -0.38
N SER A 714 -26.07 3.73 -0.70
CA SER A 714 -27.18 4.59 -1.08
C SER A 714 -27.67 4.32 -2.50
N LYS A 715 -28.91 4.70 -2.81
CA LYS A 715 -29.56 4.43 -4.10
C LYS A 715 -28.94 5.20 -5.26
N ASP A 716 -28.39 6.36 -4.97
CA ASP A 716 -27.76 7.31 -5.90
C ASP A 716 -26.33 6.92 -6.29
N ILE A 717 -25.79 5.81 -5.77
CA ILE A 717 -24.46 5.33 -6.12
C ILE A 717 -24.49 4.62 -7.47
N SER A 718 -23.77 5.19 -8.42
CA SER A 718 -23.51 4.60 -9.74
C SER A 718 -22.35 3.60 -9.67
N ASN A 719 -22.47 2.50 -10.40
CA ASN A 719 -21.38 1.55 -10.65
C ASN A 719 -20.68 1.80 -12.00
N SER A 720 -21.01 2.92 -12.66
CA SER A 720 -20.43 3.37 -13.92
C SER A 720 -19.36 4.43 -13.65
N HIS A 721 -18.10 4.12 -13.90
CA HIS A 721 -16.99 5.05 -13.74
C HIS A 721 -15.73 4.61 -14.49
N THR A 722 -14.82 5.54 -14.72
CA THR A 722 -13.57 5.33 -15.46
C THR A 722 -12.32 5.56 -14.62
N MET A 723 -12.45 6.12 -13.41
CA MET A 723 -11.36 6.27 -12.43
C MET A 723 -10.83 4.92 -11.94
N LEU A 724 -11.71 3.92 -11.81
CA LEU A 724 -11.42 2.55 -11.40
C LEU A 724 -12.18 1.57 -12.31
N PRO A 725 -11.79 0.28 -12.35
CA PRO A 725 -12.46 -0.73 -13.18
C PRO A 725 -13.98 -0.74 -12.98
N ASP A 726 -14.69 -0.59 -14.10
CA ASP A 726 -16.13 -0.38 -14.15
C ASP A 726 -16.94 -1.60 -13.67
N GLY A 727 -18.21 -1.39 -13.28
CA GLY A 727 -19.13 -2.45 -12.90
C GLY A 727 -19.02 -2.97 -11.46
N LEU A 728 -18.11 -2.39 -10.66
CA LEU A 728 -17.98 -2.66 -9.22
C LEU A 728 -18.33 -1.42 -8.39
N ILE A 729 -18.77 -1.62 -7.15
CA ILE A 729 -18.91 -0.52 -6.19
C ILE A 729 -17.59 -0.38 -5.43
N TRP A 730 -16.92 0.75 -5.60
CA TRP A 730 -15.64 1.00 -4.94
C TRP A 730 -15.81 1.81 -3.65
N ILE A 731 -15.21 1.30 -2.58
CA ILE A 731 -15.00 2.07 -1.35
C ILE A 731 -13.50 2.34 -1.17
N ARG A 732 -13.17 3.47 -0.57
CA ARG A 732 -11.81 3.89 -0.26
C ARG A 732 -11.66 4.19 1.22
N ALA A 733 -10.66 3.57 1.85
CA ALA A 733 -10.14 3.97 3.16
C ALA A 733 -8.87 4.80 2.95
N GLN A 734 -8.79 5.98 3.57
CA GLN A 734 -7.65 6.90 3.42
C GLN A 734 -7.04 7.23 4.78
N SER A 735 -5.71 7.25 4.83
CA SER A 735 -4.89 7.68 5.97
C SER A 735 -3.92 8.76 5.54
N GLN A 736 -3.70 9.77 6.38
CA GLN A 736 -2.66 10.78 6.17
C GLN A 736 -1.36 10.47 6.93
N ARG A 737 -1.33 9.35 7.65
CA ARG A 737 -0.15 8.86 8.38
C ARG A 737 0.72 7.98 7.50
N SER A 738 1.94 7.74 7.96
CA SER A 738 2.84 6.75 7.35
C SER A 738 2.13 5.40 7.17
N TYR A 739 2.45 4.69 6.10
CA TYR A 739 1.80 3.42 5.74
C TYR A 739 1.95 2.36 6.83
N ASP A 740 3.05 2.42 7.60
CA ASP A 740 3.38 1.51 8.70
C ASP A 740 2.81 1.95 10.05
N ALA A 741 2.04 3.05 10.12
CA ALA A 741 1.35 3.48 11.35
C ALA A 741 0.11 2.62 11.70
N VAL A 742 -0.26 1.68 10.82
CA VAL A 742 -1.40 0.76 10.96
C VAL A 742 -0.94 -0.69 10.87
N CYS A 743 -1.79 -1.64 11.29
CA CYS A 743 -1.46 -3.05 11.17
C CYS A 743 -1.56 -3.53 9.71
N LYS A 744 -0.81 -4.60 9.39
CA LYS A 744 -0.97 -5.38 8.16
C LYS A 744 -2.31 -6.11 8.15
N ILE A 745 -2.91 -6.26 6.98
CA ILE A 745 -4.15 -7.02 6.77
C ILE A 745 -3.81 -8.49 6.46
N GLN A 746 -4.55 -9.43 7.05
CA GLN A 746 -4.53 -10.85 6.71
C GLN A 746 -5.64 -11.24 5.73
N GLY A 747 -6.78 -10.55 5.78
CA GLY A 747 -7.91 -10.83 4.90
C GLY A 747 -9.04 -9.82 5.03
N ILE A 748 -9.76 -9.60 3.92
CA ILE A 748 -10.97 -8.77 3.88
C ILE A 748 -12.11 -9.64 3.38
N TYR A 749 -13.20 -9.73 4.15
CA TYR A 749 -14.32 -10.62 3.85
C TYR A 749 -15.66 -9.92 4.01
N THR A 750 -16.61 -10.17 3.11
CA THR A 750 -17.98 -9.66 3.20
C THR A 750 -18.88 -10.60 4.00
N GLN A 751 -20.08 -10.14 4.34
CA GLN A 751 -21.12 -10.91 5.03
C GLN A 751 -20.67 -11.48 6.38
N ALA A 752 -19.82 -10.73 7.09
CA ALA A 752 -19.31 -11.15 8.39
C ALA A 752 -20.24 -10.73 9.53
N VAL A 753 -20.34 -11.57 10.56
CA VAL A 753 -21.01 -11.29 11.83
C VAL A 753 -20.22 -11.93 12.97
N LEU A 754 -20.28 -11.31 14.15
CA LEU A 754 -19.68 -11.85 15.37
C LEU A 754 -20.60 -12.90 15.99
N ALA A 755 -20.04 -14.06 16.36
CA ALA A 755 -20.74 -15.11 17.09
C ALA A 755 -20.03 -15.42 18.41
N THR A 756 -20.80 -15.69 19.46
CA THR A 756 -20.30 -15.96 20.82
C THR A 756 -20.63 -17.39 21.22
N PHE A 757 -19.70 -18.08 21.85
CA PHE A 757 -19.94 -19.44 22.36
C PHE A 757 -21.05 -19.46 23.41
N GLN A 758 -21.85 -20.53 23.38
CA GLN A 758 -22.89 -20.81 24.35
C GLN A 758 -22.48 -22.06 25.13
N ASN A 759 -22.06 -21.87 26.38
CA ASN A 759 -21.77 -22.98 27.26
C ASN A 759 -23.08 -23.68 27.63
N GLN A 760 -23.20 -24.96 27.26
CA GLN A 760 -24.34 -25.79 27.60
C GLN A 760 -23.94 -26.89 28.58
N ASP A 761 -23.05 -26.63 29.54
CA ASP A 761 -22.30 -27.62 30.32
C ASP A 761 -21.36 -28.43 29.43
N ASN A 762 -20.61 -27.73 28.58
CA ASN A 762 -19.58 -28.29 27.72
C ASN A 762 -18.27 -28.48 28.46
N ASP A 763 -17.40 -29.30 27.88
CA ASP A 763 -15.97 -29.19 28.20
C ASP A 763 -15.43 -27.85 27.66
N LEU A 764 -14.74 -27.11 28.54
CA LEU A 764 -14.37 -25.72 28.31
C LEU A 764 -12.90 -25.56 27.91
N ASP A 765 -12.12 -26.65 27.83
CA ASP A 765 -10.65 -26.58 27.71
C ASP A 765 -10.20 -25.80 26.47
N HIS A 766 -11.03 -25.81 25.42
CA HIS A 766 -10.80 -25.03 24.20
C HIS A 766 -10.72 -23.52 24.43
N LEU A 767 -11.35 -22.97 25.48
CA LEU A 767 -11.33 -21.54 25.78
C LEU A 767 -9.91 -21.02 26.08
N ASN A 768 -8.97 -21.90 26.47
CA ASN A 768 -7.58 -21.50 26.69
C ASN A 768 -6.82 -21.16 25.39
N ASN A 769 -7.14 -21.85 24.28
CA ASN A 769 -6.46 -21.68 22.99
C ASN A 769 -7.36 -21.14 21.87
N GLY A 770 -8.65 -20.95 22.16
CA GLY A 770 -9.68 -20.71 21.17
C GLY A 770 -10.04 -21.95 20.35
N LEU A 771 -11.22 -21.92 19.74
CA LEU A 771 -11.66 -22.80 18.69
C LEU A 771 -10.84 -22.56 17.43
N LYS A 772 -10.21 -23.63 16.92
CA LYS A 772 -9.41 -23.60 15.69
C LYS A 772 -10.20 -23.05 14.50
N ALA A 773 -9.52 -22.33 13.63
CA ALA A 773 -10.05 -21.86 12.35
C ALA A 773 -10.73 -22.98 11.55
N LYS A 774 -11.74 -22.60 10.77
CA LYS A 774 -12.54 -23.47 9.89
C LYS A 774 -13.35 -24.56 10.62
N THR A 775 -13.46 -24.50 11.94
CA THR A 775 -14.29 -25.47 12.70
C THR A 775 -15.77 -25.19 12.49
N ILE A 776 -16.20 -23.94 12.61
CA ILE A 776 -17.58 -23.55 12.29
C ILE A 776 -17.77 -23.56 10.78
N SER A 777 -18.53 -24.53 10.29
CA SER A 777 -18.74 -24.78 8.84
C SER A 777 -20.21 -24.87 8.43
N LYS A 778 -21.15 -24.90 9.39
CA LYS A 778 -22.58 -25.03 9.14
C LYS A 778 -23.44 -24.47 10.28
N LEU A 779 -24.69 -24.16 9.95
CA LEU A 779 -25.73 -23.84 10.93
C LEU A 779 -26.24 -25.11 11.59
N ILE A 780 -26.73 -24.98 12.83
CA ILE A 780 -27.46 -26.09 13.50
C ILE A 780 -28.80 -26.34 12.81
N THR A 781 -29.55 -25.26 12.57
CA THR A 781 -30.79 -25.29 11.79
C THR A 781 -30.49 -24.85 10.37
N ARG A 782 -30.71 -25.73 9.40
CA ARG A 782 -30.42 -25.44 7.99
C ARG A 782 -31.32 -24.34 7.45
N VAL A 783 -30.71 -23.34 6.81
CA VAL A 783 -31.40 -22.31 6.00
C VAL A 783 -31.07 -22.58 4.53
N PRO A 784 -32.03 -22.99 3.68
CA PRO A 784 -31.76 -23.38 2.29
C PRO A 784 -31.06 -22.32 1.42
N GLN A 785 -31.27 -21.05 1.72
CA GLN A 785 -30.72 -19.89 1.01
C GLN A 785 -29.25 -19.64 1.34
N VAL A 786 -28.74 -20.19 2.45
CA VAL A 786 -27.32 -20.10 2.83
C VAL A 786 -26.58 -21.27 2.20
N LYS A 787 -25.60 -20.97 1.35
CA LYS A 787 -24.74 -21.96 0.70
C LYS A 787 -23.72 -22.54 1.68
N SER A 788 -23.06 -21.68 2.42
CA SER A 788 -22.04 -22.07 3.39
C SER A 788 -21.84 -21.02 4.47
N VAL A 789 -21.32 -21.49 5.60
CA VAL A 789 -20.86 -20.66 6.71
C VAL A 789 -19.41 -21.00 6.96
N SER A 790 -18.56 -20.00 7.22
CA SER A 790 -17.15 -20.24 7.51
C SER A 790 -16.63 -19.33 8.61
N GLN A 791 -15.79 -19.89 9.47
CA GLN A 791 -14.96 -19.16 10.43
C GLN A 791 -13.52 -19.20 9.90
N PRO A 792 -13.00 -18.13 9.27
CA PRO A 792 -11.67 -18.18 8.65
C PRO A 792 -10.51 -18.21 9.66
N TYR A 793 -10.70 -17.67 10.86
CA TYR A 793 -9.66 -17.53 11.90
C TYR A 793 -10.09 -18.13 13.24
N ASN A 794 -9.15 -18.33 14.17
CA ASN A 794 -9.46 -18.87 15.50
C ASN A 794 -10.45 -17.98 16.25
N SER A 795 -11.20 -18.57 17.19
CA SER A 795 -11.94 -17.75 18.15
C SER A 795 -10.98 -17.08 19.13
N PHE A 796 -11.46 -16.02 19.78
CA PHE A 796 -10.69 -15.16 20.66
C PHE A 796 -11.51 -14.75 21.89
N ASP A 797 -10.91 -14.01 22.83
CA ASP A 797 -11.55 -13.48 24.05
C ASP A 797 -12.04 -14.50 25.10
N GLY A 798 -11.89 -15.81 24.86
CA GLY A 798 -12.26 -16.88 25.78
C GLY A 798 -11.37 -16.94 27.02
N LYS A 799 -11.96 -17.27 28.17
CA LYS A 799 -11.21 -17.62 29.39
C LYS A 799 -11.83 -18.84 30.04
N TYR A 800 -11.00 -19.83 30.40
CA TYR A 800 -11.45 -21.01 31.14
C TYR A 800 -11.93 -20.64 32.54
N LYS A 801 -12.68 -21.55 33.19
CA LYS A 801 -13.05 -21.39 34.60
C LYS A 801 -11.77 -21.40 35.43
N GLU A 802 -11.66 -20.47 36.37
CA GLU A 802 -10.46 -20.35 37.19
C GLU A 802 -10.18 -21.63 37.99
N ALA A 803 -8.99 -22.20 37.83
CA ALA A 803 -8.56 -23.38 38.57
C ALA A 803 -8.23 -23.06 40.04
N ASP A 804 -8.17 -24.07 40.92
CA ASP A 804 -7.84 -23.88 42.35
C ASP A 804 -6.55 -23.05 42.55
N VAL A 805 -5.48 -23.43 41.85
CA VAL A 805 -4.17 -22.78 41.96
C VAL A 805 -4.23 -21.31 41.47
N GLU A 806 -4.96 -21.05 40.39
CA GLU A 806 -5.12 -19.70 39.86
C GLU A 806 -5.94 -18.81 40.78
N PHE A 807 -6.97 -19.38 41.41
CA PHE A 807 -7.81 -18.72 42.40
C PHE A 807 -7.00 -18.32 43.63
N TYR A 808 -6.25 -19.24 44.23
CA TYR A 808 -5.42 -18.93 45.40
C TYR A 808 -4.41 -17.83 45.09
N ARG A 809 -3.77 -17.90 43.92
CA ARG A 809 -2.88 -16.85 43.43
C ARG A 809 -3.61 -15.51 43.32
N ARG A 810 -4.71 -15.43 42.56
CA ARG A 810 -5.44 -14.17 42.34
C ARG A 810 -5.90 -13.56 43.65
N VAL A 811 -6.41 -14.36 44.58
CA VAL A 811 -6.85 -13.87 45.89
C VAL A 811 -5.67 -13.34 46.69
N SER A 812 -4.56 -14.08 46.75
CA SER A 812 -3.33 -13.64 47.44
C SER A 812 -2.80 -12.33 46.86
N GLU A 813 -2.72 -12.22 45.53
CA GLU A 813 -2.34 -10.99 44.84
C GLU A 813 -3.31 -9.85 45.19
N ARG A 814 -4.62 -10.08 45.06
CA ARG A 814 -5.69 -9.11 45.34
C ARG A 814 -5.63 -8.55 46.75
N LEU A 815 -5.31 -9.39 47.74
CA LEU A 815 -5.16 -9.00 49.14
C LEU A 815 -3.90 -8.15 49.37
N ARG A 816 -2.84 -8.38 48.59
CA ARG A 816 -1.60 -7.60 48.65
C ARG A 816 -1.74 -6.23 47.98
N HIS A 817 -2.04 -6.19 46.68
CA HIS A 817 -2.09 -4.93 45.92
C HIS A 817 -3.39 -4.14 46.17
N LYS A 818 -4.41 -4.75 46.77
CA LYS A 818 -5.70 -4.12 47.11
C LYS A 818 -6.38 -3.41 45.93
N HIS A 819 -6.10 -3.85 44.70
CA HIS A 819 -6.60 -3.25 43.45
C HIS A 819 -6.25 -1.75 43.34
N ARG A 820 -5.01 -1.42 43.71
CA ARG A 820 -4.39 -0.11 43.55
C ARG A 820 -2.97 -0.29 43.03
N ALA A 821 -2.55 0.56 42.10
CA ALA A 821 -1.21 0.55 41.53
C ALA A 821 -0.30 1.50 42.31
N ILE A 822 0.36 1.00 43.36
CA ILE A 822 1.18 1.80 44.29
C ILE A 822 2.67 1.48 44.12
N THR A 823 3.05 0.23 44.36
CA THR A 823 4.42 -0.26 44.24
C THR A 823 4.67 -0.86 42.86
N GLN A 824 5.92 -0.92 42.40
CA GLN A 824 6.27 -1.52 41.09
C GLN A 824 5.66 -2.92 40.89
N TRP A 825 5.63 -3.73 41.96
CA TRP A 825 5.02 -5.07 41.92
C TRP A 825 3.50 -5.01 41.68
N ASP A 826 2.80 -4.05 42.28
CA ASP A 826 1.36 -3.89 42.09
C ASP A 826 1.02 -3.57 40.62
N TYR A 827 1.81 -2.69 39.99
CA TYR A 827 1.66 -2.39 38.56
C TYR A 827 1.87 -3.63 37.70
N GLU A 828 2.94 -4.39 37.94
CA GLU A 828 3.27 -5.61 37.19
C GLU A 828 2.16 -6.66 37.33
N GLN A 829 1.69 -6.95 38.55
CA GLN A 829 0.65 -7.96 38.76
C GLN A 829 -0.72 -7.55 38.24
N LEU A 830 -1.12 -6.28 38.42
CA LEU A 830 -2.40 -5.79 37.91
C LEU A 830 -2.48 -5.94 36.39
N VAL A 831 -1.40 -5.61 35.68
CA VAL A 831 -1.34 -5.76 34.22
C VAL A 831 -1.35 -7.25 33.83
N LEU A 832 -0.52 -8.08 34.45
CA LEU A 832 -0.49 -9.53 34.13
C LEU A 832 -1.82 -10.23 34.46
N GLN A 833 -2.53 -9.79 35.49
CA GLN A 833 -3.83 -10.35 35.87
C GLN A 833 -4.93 -9.97 34.87
N GLU A 834 -5.03 -8.69 34.50
CA GLU A 834 -6.11 -8.19 33.66
C GLU A 834 -5.92 -8.55 32.18
N PHE A 835 -4.66 -8.58 31.71
CA PHE A 835 -4.28 -8.77 30.30
C PHE A 835 -3.47 -10.07 30.09
N PRO A 836 -4.11 -11.25 29.96
CA PRO A 836 -3.43 -12.52 29.69
C PRO A 836 -2.63 -12.56 28.39
N GLU A 837 -2.95 -11.68 27.45
CA GLU A 837 -2.18 -11.46 26.22
C GLU A 837 -0.81 -10.83 26.47
N VAL A 838 -0.58 -10.22 27.63
CA VAL A 838 0.73 -9.75 28.08
C VAL A 838 1.42 -10.90 28.82
N PHE A 839 2.57 -11.32 28.29
CA PHE A 839 3.37 -12.39 28.88
C PHE A 839 4.30 -11.89 29.97
N LYS A 840 4.87 -10.69 29.79
CA LYS A 840 5.84 -10.11 30.72
C LYS A 840 5.67 -8.61 30.86
N VAL A 841 5.89 -8.10 32.08
CA VAL A 841 5.85 -6.68 32.41
C VAL A 841 7.08 -6.30 33.22
N LYS A 842 7.67 -5.13 32.93
CA LYS A 842 8.72 -4.52 33.76
C LYS A 842 8.36 -3.08 34.07
N CYS A 843 8.21 -2.78 35.35
CA CYS A 843 7.86 -1.45 35.84
C CYS A 843 9.11 -0.65 36.23
N LEU A 844 9.35 0.45 35.54
CA LEU A 844 10.39 1.43 35.86
C LEU A 844 9.78 2.63 36.58
N ASN A 845 10.19 2.85 37.82
CA ASN A 845 9.82 4.04 38.58
C ASN A 845 10.63 5.26 38.13
N HIS A 846 10.08 6.45 38.37
CA HIS A 846 10.71 7.75 38.04
C HIS A 846 11.22 7.83 36.60
N THR A 847 10.52 7.21 35.66
CA THR A 847 10.96 7.09 34.27
C THR A 847 9.87 7.61 33.35
N SER A 848 10.23 8.54 32.47
CA SER A 848 9.43 9.04 31.35
C SER A 848 10.07 8.63 30.02
N GLU A 849 9.52 9.03 28.85
CA GLU A 849 10.11 8.69 27.55
C GLU A 849 11.57 9.18 27.42
N SER A 850 11.82 10.43 27.80
CA SER A 850 13.11 11.11 27.60
C SER A 850 14.07 11.04 28.80
N SER A 851 13.61 10.60 29.98
CA SER A 851 14.42 10.63 31.20
C SER A 851 14.20 9.42 32.10
N TYR A 852 15.29 8.94 32.71
CA TYR A 852 15.30 7.95 33.79
C TYR A 852 15.22 8.58 35.20
N MET A 853 15.07 9.91 35.25
CA MET A 853 14.95 10.71 36.47
C MET A 853 13.79 11.69 36.32
N ALA A 854 12.58 11.16 36.18
CA ALA A 854 11.34 11.88 36.03
C ALA A 854 10.39 11.55 37.20
N PRO A 855 10.47 12.27 38.34
CA PRO A 855 9.52 12.13 39.44
C PRO A 855 8.07 12.26 38.96
N GLY A 856 7.15 11.54 39.60
CA GLY A 856 5.74 11.49 39.18
C GLY A 856 5.48 10.68 37.90
N HIS A 857 6.50 10.09 37.26
CA HIS A 857 6.32 9.25 36.08
C HIS A 857 6.68 7.79 36.36
N VAL A 858 5.88 6.88 35.80
CA VAL A 858 6.12 5.44 35.83
C VAL A 858 6.05 4.91 34.40
N THR A 859 7.04 4.13 33.98
CA THR A 859 7.04 3.49 32.66
C THR A 859 6.86 1.98 32.82
N LEU A 860 5.84 1.42 32.19
CA LEU A 860 5.62 -0.01 32.08
C LEU A 860 6.06 -0.47 30.71
N MET A 861 6.99 -1.42 30.67
CA MET A 861 7.28 -2.16 29.45
C MET A 861 6.49 -3.45 29.44
N VAL A 862 5.83 -3.73 28.32
CA VAL A 862 5.02 -4.93 28.14
C VAL A 862 5.50 -5.75 26.96
N VAL A 863 5.51 -7.07 27.11
CA VAL A 863 5.87 -8.03 26.07
C VAL A 863 4.69 -8.97 25.87
N PRO A 864 4.21 -9.18 24.62
CA PRO A 864 3.05 -10.02 24.38
C PRO A 864 3.38 -11.49 24.57
N ASN A 865 2.33 -12.30 24.74
CA ASN A 865 2.42 -13.75 24.70
C ASN A 865 2.56 -14.23 23.26
N ILE A 866 3.74 -14.74 22.94
CA ILE A 866 4.09 -15.32 21.63
C ILE A 866 3.71 -16.80 21.48
N LYS A 867 3.27 -17.47 22.57
CA LYS A 867 2.91 -18.89 22.52
C LYS A 867 1.62 -19.11 21.74
N ASN A 868 1.66 -19.95 20.70
CA ASN A 868 0.51 -20.30 19.85
C ASN A 868 -0.23 -19.10 19.23
N LYS A 869 0.45 -17.95 19.10
CA LYS A 869 -0.06 -16.74 18.43
C LYS A 869 0.87 -16.35 17.30
N ASN A 870 0.30 -15.81 16.23
CA ASN A 870 1.07 -15.25 15.11
C ASN A 870 1.70 -13.92 15.56
N ALA A 871 2.82 -13.97 16.26
CA ALA A 871 3.63 -12.79 16.53
C ALA A 871 4.29 -12.34 15.22
N PHE A 872 4.17 -11.05 14.87
CA PHE A 872 4.71 -10.50 13.61
C PHE A 872 6.23 -10.66 13.51
N ASP A 873 6.95 -10.37 14.60
CA ASP A 873 8.37 -10.67 14.74
C ASP A 873 8.59 -11.44 16.04
N ILE A 874 8.96 -12.71 15.92
CA ILE A 874 9.15 -13.61 17.06
C ILE A 874 10.39 -13.20 17.88
N TYR A 875 11.40 -12.59 17.25
CA TYR A 875 12.59 -12.07 17.94
C TYR A 875 12.29 -10.75 18.66
N GLN A 876 11.40 -9.93 18.08
CA GLN A 876 11.03 -8.61 18.61
C GLN A 876 9.52 -8.50 18.86
N PRO A 877 8.96 -9.28 19.80
CA PRO A 877 7.53 -9.35 19.99
C PRO A 877 6.95 -8.04 20.53
N ARG A 878 5.95 -7.47 19.87
CA ARG A 878 5.36 -6.18 20.25
C ARG A 878 3.87 -6.32 20.54
N VAL A 879 3.43 -5.61 21.56
CA VAL A 879 2.00 -5.40 21.84
C VAL A 879 1.50 -4.28 20.93
N SER A 880 0.29 -4.43 20.39
CA SER A 880 -0.31 -3.40 19.56
C SER A 880 -0.50 -2.08 20.32
N ARG A 881 -0.44 -0.95 19.63
CA ARG A 881 -0.61 0.37 20.25
C ARG A 881 -1.97 0.54 20.90
N ALA A 882 -3.01 -0.07 20.33
CA ALA A 882 -4.34 -0.07 20.94
C ALA A 882 -4.35 -0.82 22.29
N SER A 883 -3.65 -1.95 22.37
CA SER A 883 -3.44 -2.68 23.62
C SER A 883 -2.60 -1.87 24.63
N LEU A 884 -1.52 -1.20 24.19
CA LEU A 884 -0.74 -0.30 25.05
C LEU A 884 -1.62 0.79 25.67
N ASN A 885 -2.46 1.45 24.87
CA ASN A 885 -3.38 2.48 25.34
C ASN A 885 -4.40 1.92 26.35
N LYS A 886 -4.94 0.72 26.08
CA LYS A 886 -5.88 0.06 26.98
C LYS A 886 -5.25 -0.26 28.34
N ILE A 887 -4.02 -0.78 28.34
CA ILE A 887 -3.25 -1.06 29.56
C ILE A 887 -2.93 0.24 30.30
N GLN A 888 -2.53 1.28 29.56
CA GLN A 888 -2.20 2.58 30.13
C GLN A 888 -3.40 3.23 30.83
N ASN A 889 -4.57 3.20 30.18
CA ASN A 889 -5.80 3.74 30.77
C ASN A 889 -6.20 2.96 32.03
N TYR A 890 -6.18 1.63 31.96
CA TYR A 890 -6.48 0.77 33.11
C TYR A 890 -5.58 1.05 34.31
N VAL A 891 -4.27 1.18 34.10
CA VAL A 891 -3.32 1.44 35.19
C VAL A 891 -3.48 2.83 35.77
N ASN A 892 -3.74 3.85 34.94
CA ASN A 892 -3.95 5.22 35.41
C ASN A 892 -5.29 5.41 36.14
N GLU A 893 -6.28 4.55 35.92
CA GLU A 893 -7.49 4.52 36.75
C GLU A 893 -7.23 3.97 38.16
N LEU A 894 -6.13 3.23 38.36
CA LEU A 894 -5.81 2.53 39.60
C LEU A 894 -4.65 3.15 40.41
N ASN A 895 -3.91 4.08 39.82
CA ASN A 895 -2.82 4.80 40.49
C ASN A 895 -3.32 6.12 41.13
N THR A 896 -2.40 6.97 41.58
CA THR A 896 -2.73 8.24 42.23
C THR A 896 -2.72 9.40 41.23
N MET A 897 -3.48 10.46 41.51
CA MET A 897 -3.54 11.67 40.65
C MET A 897 -2.17 12.39 40.48
N HIS A 898 -1.16 12.04 41.28
CA HIS A 898 0.19 12.59 41.21
C HIS A 898 1.13 11.78 40.31
N VAL A 899 0.67 10.64 39.78
CA VAL A 899 1.48 9.74 38.97
C VAL A 899 0.89 9.65 37.56
N LYS A 900 1.75 9.83 36.56
CA LYS A 900 1.45 9.54 35.17
C LYS A 900 2.15 8.24 34.79
N ALA A 901 1.38 7.16 34.64
CA ALA A 901 1.91 5.91 34.12
C ALA A 901 1.83 5.93 32.59
N GLN A 902 2.91 5.51 31.94
CA GLN A 902 2.99 5.30 30.50
C GLN A 902 3.33 3.84 30.20
N VAL A 903 2.76 3.29 29.13
CA VAL A 903 2.97 1.90 28.74
C VAL A 903 3.60 1.86 27.36
N VAL A 904 4.72 1.17 27.23
CA VAL A 904 5.53 1.14 26.01
C VAL A 904 5.93 -0.29 25.67
N ASN A 905 6.19 -0.53 24.39
CA ASN A 905 6.98 -1.71 24.00
C ASN A 905 8.45 -1.50 24.42
N PRO A 906 9.18 -2.56 24.75
CA PRO A 906 10.61 -2.46 24.98
C PRO A 906 11.35 -2.10 23.69
N ASN A 907 12.48 -1.40 23.85
CA ASN A 907 13.39 -1.12 22.74
C ASN A 907 14.22 -2.36 22.43
N TYR A 908 14.13 -2.91 21.23
CA TYR A 908 14.94 -4.05 20.86
C TYR A 908 16.30 -3.62 20.35
N LYS A 909 17.38 -4.19 20.90
CA LYS A 909 18.77 -3.97 20.51
C LYS A 909 19.32 -5.25 19.88
N GLU A 910 19.56 -5.21 18.58
CA GLU A 910 19.96 -6.38 17.81
C GLU A 910 21.45 -6.66 18.00
N ALA A 911 21.78 -7.87 18.47
CA ALA A 911 23.12 -8.38 18.65
C ALA A 911 23.51 -9.29 17.48
N LYS A 912 24.43 -8.81 16.65
CA LYS A 912 25.01 -9.55 15.53
C LYS A 912 26.37 -10.11 15.91
N VAL A 913 26.45 -11.43 15.98
CA VAL A 913 27.71 -12.17 16.09
C VAL A 913 28.39 -12.26 14.71
N ASP A 914 29.64 -11.86 14.63
CA ASP A 914 30.58 -12.09 13.52
C ASP A 914 31.67 -13.03 14.03
N THR A 915 31.72 -14.26 13.53
CA THR A 915 32.62 -15.30 14.02
C THR A 915 33.36 -16.03 12.90
N LYS A 916 34.62 -16.39 13.20
CA LYS A 916 35.44 -17.30 12.42
C LYS A 916 35.56 -18.62 13.15
N VAL A 917 35.20 -19.72 12.48
CA VAL A 917 35.09 -21.04 13.09
C VAL A 917 35.69 -22.11 12.19
N LYS A 918 36.18 -23.20 12.78
CA LYS A 918 36.49 -24.44 12.07
C LYS A 918 35.55 -25.55 12.56
N PHE A 919 35.05 -26.35 11.63
CA PHE A 919 34.25 -27.54 11.94
C PHE A 919 35.10 -28.80 11.81
N PHE A 920 34.75 -29.86 12.54
CA PHE A 920 35.44 -31.15 12.40
C PHE A 920 35.29 -31.68 10.96
N GLN A 921 36.34 -32.33 10.44
CA GLN A 921 36.44 -32.77 9.03
C GLN A 921 35.28 -33.65 8.54
N GLN A 922 34.57 -34.32 9.45
CA GLN A 922 33.44 -35.19 9.16
C GLN A 922 32.10 -34.46 8.91
N TYR A 923 32.06 -33.14 9.09
CA TYR A 923 30.85 -32.32 8.96
C TYR A 923 30.92 -31.38 7.75
N ASP A 924 29.80 -31.24 7.03
CA ASP A 924 29.71 -30.37 5.84
C ASP A 924 29.69 -28.88 6.23
N GLU A 925 30.71 -28.13 5.80
CA GLU A 925 30.87 -26.72 6.18
C GLU A 925 29.67 -25.86 5.72
N THR A 926 29.07 -26.13 4.56
CA THR A 926 27.96 -25.31 4.03
C THR A 926 26.68 -25.49 4.84
N PHE A 927 26.38 -26.72 5.26
CA PHE A 927 25.25 -27.03 6.13
C PHE A 927 25.47 -26.46 7.53
N TYR A 928 26.64 -26.68 8.13
CA TYR A 928 26.91 -26.30 9.52
C TYR A 928 27.14 -24.81 9.73
N ILE A 929 27.45 -24.03 8.68
CA ILE A 929 27.33 -22.56 8.72
C ILE A 929 25.89 -22.15 9.04
N LYS A 930 24.90 -22.75 8.36
CA LYS A 930 23.48 -22.44 8.61
C LYS A 930 23.02 -22.96 9.97
N GLN A 931 23.48 -24.15 10.36
CA GLN A 931 23.16 -24.72 11.68
C GLN A 931 23.72 -23.86 12.82
N LEU A 932 24.97 -23.38 12.70
CA LEU A 932 25.58 -22.49 13.69
C LEU A 932 24.89 -21.13 13.76
N ASP A 933 24.43 -20.58 12.62
CA ASP A 933 23.60 -19.37 12.60
C ASP A 933 22.32 -19.56 13.44
N GLU A 934 21.63 -20.69 13.25
CA GLU A 934 20.45 -21.06 14.03
C GLU A 934 20.75 -21.29 15.52
N ASP A 935 21.87 -21.91 15.85
CA ASP A 935 22.23 -22.19 17.24
C ASP A 935 22.70 -20.95 18.01
N ILE A 936 23.30 -19.96 17.33
CA ILE A 936 23.54 -18.61 17.89
C ILE A 936 22.22 -17.90 18.14
N LYS A 937 21.27 -17.95 17.18
CA LYS A 937 19.94 -17.34 17.36
C LYS A 937 19.20 -17.91 18.56
N LYS A 938 19.21 -19.24 18.72
CA LYS A 938 18.62 -19.93 19.89
C LYS A 938 19.30 -19.56 21.20
N TYR A 939 20.60 -19.26 21.18
CA TYR A 939 21.31 -18.85 22.39
C TYR A 939 20.91 -17.44 22.83
N ILE A 940 20.89 -16.48 21.91
CA ILE A 940 20.60 -15.07 22.23
C ILE A 940 19.10 -14.82 22.43
N SER A 941 18.25 -15.46 21.62
CA SER A 941 16.79 -15.32 21.67
C SER A 941 16.08 -16.67 21.83
N PRO A 942 16.26 -17.37 22.96
CA PRO A 942 15.74 -18.71 23.18
C PRO A 942 14.22 -18.84 23.10
N TRP A 943 13.51 -17.78 23.45
CA TRP A 943 12.04 -17.70 23.40
C TRP A 943 11.49 -17.82 21.98
N ALA A 944 12.29 -17.52 20.95
CA ALA A 944 11.85 -17.56 19.57
C ALA A 944 11.74 -18.99 19.00
N PHE A 945 12.30 -19.98 19.70
CA PHE A 945 12.42 -21.35 19.20
C PHE A 945 11.82 -22.41 20.13
N THR A 946 11.58 -22.08 21.39
CA THR A 946 11.10 -23.04 22.39
C THR A 946 10.01 -22.45 23.27
N ASP A 947 8.88 -23.16 23.38
CA ASP A 947 7.73 -22.76 24.19
C ASP A 947 8.00 -22.73 25.71
N SER A 948 9.15 -23.25 26.14
CA SER A 948 9.51 -23.43 27.55
C SER A 948 10.43 -22.35 28.12
N LYS A 949 11.10 -21.52 27.29
CA LYS A 949 12.05 -20.51 27.76
C LYS A 949 11.45 -19.10 27.81
N ASP A 950 11.59 -18.43 28.95
CA ASP A 950 11.04 -17.09 29.24
C ASP A 950 11.91 -15.98 28.58
N ILE A 951 11.29 -14.87 28.18
CA ILE A 951 11.98 -13.67 27.67
C ILE A 951 12.54 -12.91 28.86
N ASP A 952 13.86 -12.87 29.07
CA ASP A 952 14.41 -12.05 30.17
C ASP A 952 14.51 -10.57 29.78
N PHE A 953 14.10 -9.66 30.67
CA PHE A 953 14.31 -8.23 30.50
C PHE A 953 15.72 -7.79 30.90
N ASN A 954 16.50 -8.69 31.50
CA ASN A 954 17.86 -8.47 31.97
C ASN A 954 18.85 -9.36 31.22
N VAL A 955 18.64 -9.66 29.93
CA VAL A 955 19.61 -10.40 29.12
C VAL A 955 20.90 -9.60 29.02
N GLU A 956 21.84 -9.91 29.89
CA GLU A 956 23.24 -9.54 29.77
C GLU A 956 23.90 -10.60 28.90
N LEU A 957 24.46 -10.20 27.75
CA LEU A 957 25.18 -11.14 26.89
C LEU A 957 26.63 -11.20 27.35
N ASN A 958 26.97 -12.29 28.04
CA ASN A 958 28.34 -12.61 28.40
C ASN A 958 29.03 -13.31 27.22
N ILE A 959 30.04 -12.65 26.65
CA ILE A 959 30.76 -13.13 25.47
C ILE A 959 31.47 -14.46 25.75
N ASN A 960 32.04 -14.61 26.94
CA ASN A 960 32.76 -15.83 27.31
C ASN A 960 31.82 -17.04 27.44
N HIS A 961 30.60 -16.83 27.94
CA HIS A 961 29.59 -17.89 27.99
C HIS A 961 29.13 -18.29 26.58
N LEU A 962 28.98 -17.32 25.67
CA LEU A 962 28.66 -17.60 24.27
C LEU A 962 29.80 -18.41 23.61
N ILE A 963 31.07 -18.01 23.80
CA ILE A 963 32.22 -18.75 23.25
C ILE A 963 32.22 -20.19 23.77
N ASN A 964 32.11 -20.38 25.09
CA ASN A 964 32.06 -21.72 25.70
C ASN A 964 30.88 -22.55 25.18
N TYR A 965 29.71 -21.95 24.97
CA TYR A 965 28.57 -22.62 24.35
C TYR A 965 28.89 -23.08 22.93
N LEU A 966 29.49 -22.20 22.12
CA LEU A 966 29.82 -22.51 20.72
C LEU A 966 30.92 -23.59 20.62
N GLU A 967 31.91 -23.60 21.52
CA GLU A 967 32.97 -24.63 21.60
C GLU A 967 32.42 -26.01 22.02
N GLN A 968 31.33 -26.05 22.77
CA GLN A 968 30.69 -27.30 23.20
C GLN A 968 29.79 -27.94 22.12
N LEU A 969 29.56 -27.26 20.99
CA LEU A 969 28.77 -27.81 19.90
C LEU A 969 29.54 -28.95 19.23
N TYR A 970 28.91 -30.11 19.11
CA TYR A 970 29.53 -31.37 18.68
C TYR A 970 30.17 -31.36 17.27
N TYR A 971 29.91 -30.31 16.49
CA TYR A 971 30.40 -30.13 15.12
C TYR A 971 31.47 -29.02 14.99
N VAL A 972 31.70 -28.24 16.04
CA VAL A 972 32.72 -27.18 16.10
C VAL A 972 34.04 -27.77 16.62
N ASP A 973 35.13 -27.54 15.88
CA ASP A 973 36.49 -27.93 16.27
C ASP A 973 37.13 -26.85 17.14
N TYR A 974 37.22 -25.61 16.62
CA TYR A 974 37.65 -24.44 17.38
C TYR A 974 37.07 -23.14 16.82
N ILE A 975 37.13 -22.08 17.63
CA ILE A 975 36.71 -20.73 17.29
C ILE A 975 37.95 -19.83 17.25
N ASP A 976 38.15 -19.15 16.14
CA ASP A 976 39.32 -18.28 15.90
C ASP A 976 39.02 -16.84 16.35
N GLU A 977 37.84 -16.32 15.99
CA GLU A 977 37.46 -14.94 16.31
C GLU A 977 35.96 -14.83 16.60
N VAL A 978 35.59 -14.03 17.59
CA VAL A 978 34.20 -13.63 17.87
C VAL A 978 34.14 -12.12 18.08
N LYS A 979 33.32 -11.45 17.29
CA LYS A 979 32.95 -10.05 17.44
C LYS A 979 31.44 -9.94 17.59
N ILE A 980 30.99 -9.07 18.49
CA ILE A 980 29.57 -8.79 18.66
C ILE A 980 29.34 -7.32 18.34
N LEU A 981 28.41 -7.07 17.42
CA LEU A 981 27.92 -5.74 17.10
C LEU A 981 26.51 -5.60 17.67
N VAL A 982 26.24 -4.53 18.40
CA VAL A 982 24.89 -4.19 18.86
C VAL A 982 24.43 -2.95 18.11
N ASN A 983 23.37 -3.08 17.31
CA ASN A 983 22.93 -2.06 16.34
C ASN A 983 24.11 -1.51 15.51
N ASP A 984 24.91 -2.41 14.92
CA ASP A 984 26.11 -2.13 14.13
C ASP A 984 27.28 -1.45 14.86
N VAL A 985 27.19 -1.31 16.18
CA VAL A 985 28.30 -0.80 17.02
C VAL A 985 29.05 -1.96 17.67
N ILE A 986 30.34 -2.09 17.35
CA ILE A 986 31.22 -3.12 17.92
C ILE A 986 31.30 -2.97 19.45
N GLN A 987 30.95 -4.02 20.17
CA GLN A 987 31.07 -4.09 21.62
C GLN A 987 32.45 -4.60 22.01
N ARG A 988 33.09 -3.91 22.97
CA ARG A 988 34.44 -4.26 23.47
C ARG A 988 34.44 -4.84 24.89
N LYS A 989 33.29 -4.84 25.55
CA LYS A 989 33.14 -5.37 26.91
C LYS A 989 32.77 -6.85 26.84
N SER A 990 33.29 -7.65 27.77
CA SER A 990 32.94 -9.06 27.93
C SER A 990 31.50 -9.28 28.41
N LEU A 991 30.90 -8.27 29.05
CA LEU A 991 29.51 -8.23 29.44
C LEU A 991 28.81 -7.09 28.69
N ILE A 992 27.86 -7.45 27.84
CA ILE A 992 27.06 -6.50 27.06
C ILE A 992 25.73 -6.30 27.79
N GLU A 993 25.56 -5.10 28.34
CA GLU A 993 24.33 -4.64 28.99
C GLU A 993 23.64 -3.60 28.11
N VAL A 994 22.31 -3.63 28.07
CA VAL A 994 21.48 -2.61 27.42
C VAL A 994 20.79 -1.74 28.48
N ASP A 995 20.29 -0.57 28.06
CA ASP A 995 19.59 0.33 28.97
C ASP A 995 18.29 -0.31 29.52
N PRO A 996 17.76 0.15 30.66
CA PRO A 996 16.64 -0.52 31.32
C PRO A 996 15.35 -0.61 30.50
N LYS A 997 15.19 0.23 29.46
CA LYS A 997 14.05 0.19 28.53
C LYS A 997 14.25 -0.78 27.36
N SER A 998 15.43 -1.39 27.25
CA SER A 998 15.83 -2.20 26.11
C SER A 998 15.90 -3.68 26.43
N ILE A 999 15.71 -4.52 25.41
CA ILE A 999 15.94 -5.96 25.41
C ILE A 999 16.95 -6.28 24.32
N LEU A 1000 17.98 -7.05 24.67
CA LEU A 1000 18.94 -7.56 23.69
C LEU A 1000 18.33 -8.74 22.95
N VAL A 1001 18.39 -8.73 21.61
CA VAL A 1001 17.81 -9.77 20.75
C VAL A 1001 18.81 -10.24 19.72
N SER A 1002 18.63 -11.45 19.22
CA SER A 1002 19.48 -11.97 18.16
C SER A 1002 19.26 -11.25 16.84
N ALA A 1003 20.33 -11.13 16.06
CA ALA A 1003 20.19 -10.74 14.67
C ALA A 1003 19.46 -11.80 13.84
N LYS A 1004 18.74 -11.36 12.80
CA LYS A 1004 18.10 -12.29 11.84
C LYS A 1004 19.13 -13.09 11.03
N GLN A 1005 20.38 -12.64 11.03
CA GLN A 1005 21.51 -13.34 10.44
C GLN A 1005 22.82 -12.95 11.12
N HIS A 1006 23.60 -13.95 11.48
CA HIS A 1006 24.96 -13.83 11.95
C HIS A 1006 25.94 -13.99 10.79
N LYS A 1007 27.13 -13.43 10.96
CA LYS A 1007 28.19 -13.58 9.97
C LYS A 1007 29.12 -14.69 10.45
N ILE A 1008 29.15 -15.79 9.71
CA ILE A 1008 29.95 -16.96 10.04
C ILE A 1008 30.86 -17.20 8.86
N THR A 1009 32.16 -17.28 9.14
CA THR A 1009 33.20 -17.51 8.14
C THR A 1009 34.06 -18.68 8.56
N ILE A 1010 34.49 -19.50 7.59
CA ILE A 1010 35.41 -20.59 7.87
C ILE A 1010 36.81 -20.01 8.03
N THR A 1011 37.51 -20.41 9.08
CA THR A 1011 38.91 -20.01 9.26
C THR A 1011 39.83 -20.90 8.42
N GLU A 1012 40.82 -20.27 7.77
CA GLU A 1012 41.92 -20.95 7.06
C GLU A 1012 43.15 -21.14 7.97
N GLN A 1013 43.08 -20.63 9.20
CA GLN A 1013 44.21 -20.57 10.11
C GLN A 1013 44.39 -21.93 10.79
N VAL A 1014 45.45 -22.66 10.42
CA VAL A 1014 45.77 -23.96 11.03
C VAL A 1014 46.24 -23.72 12.47
N CYS A 1015 45.48 -24.23 13.44
CA CYS A 1015 45.91 -24.24 14.83
C CYS A 1015 47.11 -25.20 14.97
N ILE A 1016 48.27 -24.68 15.37
CA ILE A 1016 49.52 -25.46 15.57
C ILE A 1016 49.43 -26.23 16.88
#